data_AF-A0A9X1WMS3-F1
#
_entry.id   AF-A0A9X1WMS3-F1
#
_cell.length_a   1.000
_cell.length_b   1.000
_cell.length_c   1.000
_cell.angle_alpha   90.00
_cell.angle_beta   90.00
_cell.angle_gamma   90.00
#
_symmetry.space_group_name_H-M   'P 1'
#
loop_
_entity.id
_entity.type
_entity.pdbx_description
1 polymer ?
#
loop_
_entity_poly.entity_id
_entity_poly.type
_entity_poly.pdbx_seq_one_letter_code
_entity_poly.pdbx_strand_id
1 'polypeptide(L)'
;MRRKTYLKWLSVIMSLCFILQGNDLIVRADASDQFSVLQENELTLVENHHADSAIIWWSKNSDSEIASYAASELQNYVRKMAGVTVPVLEGKLSEEDAAQTGELSSAIIVVTDEEANRYNVSNQTVDISGQWLASAAMKLSDAKEDSFIAEVSGNRLVLAGSNDRGTLYSAYDLLEQIGVRFFAPNFKYYEDNAEYVPSKSSITVSGAGTVIEPSFKIRRKYVEEGWSHTADNMPQLVDWMAKNKLNTLVVPYDYIAIGKTKWDDFRDQLIPELKKRGIIVEVGGHGFESFLRKDKYQQAHPDWFVPGFNVFNITKDEAVAEYVNQVVAYLKEHPEIGIFDAWPPDSASWPTVVVSKFGSGSNAYAYVVNKLYERVKSELPGVRIEAIAYATHTDPPSPQYMYDDSIIIDFAPYGRSYVETIFDPNSTVNKTPISLINKWKAVFHGDLSMYEYYRRYAFHSVPFVMPQLIGQELPFYRSLGIAGIGTYSEPGDWITFEITHYILAKLSWNADLNAQTLIDDYIQSRYGAASQEMSEYFRLVEEAGRTIFSSPAGNYNIIANVTKMRNNYLQAKSQLESAQSKAASGTGAAFLLQRLAWNIDYAIADTETDYYRLLNDTNSSKAAKMRAQDAINAHRFDGIMLQNTYSMRRYIATLGNTDWMYDVSRGKLRYAPMVTTMGTYQNNFVTNIVDGDEGTVFWSNTSPGIGDYVGIDLQAVKPIHSIHLSMGTNDYIRNGVVEVSTDFKDWTTIAAVTNQQDVQLTVDAGTQARYIRIRSMASQTQWIQIREFSVELGRVDITPPVTTATVAPTVPDGKNGWYVHPVTVSFDVYDDSSGVARTEYTLNGGNAWLTATGDVTVEQDGLNSLSYRSVDQAGNVEAEKTINLNVDRAAPTITVTGIDQNDISDAEDLLPVISLNDDVSGIDPSMTKATLDSNDYKLGDSIPLYKLPLGSHSLTVNAQDLAGNEASVTVTFQTLASIDGLKQLVQRFEADHWIDNAGISNSLQMKLEQSNLQSFIQEVQAQSGKHITDEAAEYLLRDAKALLPQ
;
A
#
# COMPACT_ATOMS: atom_id res chain seq x y z
N MET A 1 57.39 58.84 17.30
CA MET A 1 58.43 57.80 17.22
C MET A 1 57.79 56.51 16.74
N ARG A 2 58.26 56.03 15.58
CA ARG A 2 58.36 54.62 15.11
C ARG A 2 57.12 53.74 15.36
N ARG A 3 56.23 53.51 14.39
CA ARG A 3 56.45 52.92 13.05
C ARG A 3 57.30 51.64 13.14
N LYS A 4 56.77 50.58 13.78
CA LYS A 4 57.16 49.16 13.61
C LYS A 4 56.23 48.20 14.41
N THR A 5 54.93 48.15 14.07
CA THR A 5 54.05 47.05 14.56
C THR A 5 52.83 46.72 13.69
N TYR A 6 52.69 47.32 12.51
CA TYR A 6 51.54 47.10 11.60
C TYR A 6 51.79 46.11 10.45
N LEU A 7 52.88 45.33 10.51
CA LEU A 7 53.28 44.41 9.42
C LEU A 7 53.42 42.94 9.85
N LYS A 8 52.90 42.55 11.01
CA LYS A 8 52.80 41.14 11.43
C LYS A 8 51.36 40.59 11.55
N TRP A 9 50.35 41.43 11.32
CA TRP A 9 48.93 41.03 11.39
C TRP A 9 48.23 40.93 10.04
N LEU A 10 48.93 41.22 8.93
CA LEU A 10 48.36 41.16 7.57
C LEU A 10 48.80 39.93 6.74
N SER A 11 49.72 39.09 7.26
CA SER A 11 50.12 37.82 6.63
C SER A 11 49.42 36.60 7.21
N VAL A 12 48.59 36.76 8.25
CA VAL A 12 47.82 35.66 8.88
C VAL A 12 46.34 35.68 8.45
N ILE A 13 45.85 36.80 7.92
CA ILE A 13 44.44 36.95 7.50
C ILE A 13 44.24 36.68 5.99
N MET A 14 45.31 36.65 5.18
CA MET A 14 45.21 36.33 3.73
C MET A 14 45.47 34.86 3.37
N SER A 15 45.71 33.96 4.34
CA SER A 15 45.79 32.51 4.10
C SER A 15 44.64 31.72 4.74
N LEU A 16 43.58 32.41 5.16
CA LEU A 16 42.38 31.83 5.79
C LEU A 16 41.08 32.13 5.01
N CYS A 17 41.18 32.60 3.76
CA CYS A 17 40.01 32.87 2.89
C CYS A 17 40.05 32.14 1.54
N PHE A 18 40.83 31.08 1.41
CA PHE A 18 40.67 30.10 0.32
C PHE A 18 40.80 28.71 0.93
N ILE A 19 39.86 27.81 0.58
CA ILE A 19 39.56 26.49 1.19
C ILE A 19 38.50 26.56 2.31
N LEU A 20 37.28 26.89 1.92
CA LEU A 20 36.05 26.31 2.50
C LEU A 20 35.07 26.09 1.34
N GLN A 21 35.39 25.08 0.53
CA GLN A 21 34.49 24.38 -0.38
C GLN A 21 34.91 22.91 -0.34
N GLY A 22 34.00 22.03 0.07
CA GLY A 22 34.14 20.58 -0.08
C GLY A 22 34.41 19.81 1.22
N ASN A 23 33.48 18.89 1.51
CA ASN A 23 33.58 17.72 2.39
C ASN A 23 33.58 17.95 3.91
N ASP A 24 32.39 18.01 4.51
CA ASP A 24 32.19 17.47 5.86
C ASP A 24 31.99 15.96 5.76
N LEU A 25 33.13 15.29 5.56
CA LEU A 25 33.38 13.88 5.84
C LEU A 25 34.23 13.86 7.13
N ILE A 26 33.68 13.26 8.18
CA ILE A 26 34.36 12.59 9.31
C ILE A 26 35.79 13.07 9.59
N VAL A 27 35.97 13.91 10.62
CA VAL A 27 37.30 14.16 11.19
C VAL A 27 37.67 13.01 12.13
N ARG A 28 38.71 12.28 11.72
CA ARG A 28 39.41 11.23 12.48
C ARG A 28 39.94 11.76 13.82
N ALA A 29 39.41 11.21 14.91
CA ALA A 29 40.15 11.02 16.16
C ALA A 29 40.72 9.59 16.19
N ASP A 30 41.74 9.35 17.00
CA ASP A 30 42.61 8.16 17.03
C ASP A 30 41.92 6.81 16.70
N ALA A 31 42.51 6.09 15.73
CA ALA A 31 41.90 4.94 15.06
C ALA A 31 41.82 3.66 15.90
N SER A 32 42.29 3.63 17.15
CA SER A 32 42.13 2.46 18.04
C SER A 32 40.86 2.53 18.88
N ASP A 33 40.36 3.73 19.21
CA ASP A 33 39.20 3.89 20.08
C ASP A 33 37.89 3.95 19.28
N GLN A 34 37.90 4.46 18.04
CA GLN A 34 36.71 4.48 17.18
C GLN A 34 36.26 3.11 16.64
N PHE A 35 37.16 2.14 16.51
CA PHE A 35 36.79 0.78 16.10
C PHE A 35 35.99 0.03 17.17
N SER A 36 36.15 0.41 18.45
CA SER A 36 35.38 -0.17 19.56
C SER A 36 33.99 0.46 19.73
N VAL A 37 33.84 1.76 19.42
CA VAL A 37 32.58 2.50 19.56
C VAL A 37 31.62 2.26 18.38
N LEU A 38 32.13 1.94 17.18
CA LEU A 38 31.29 1.65 16.00
C LEU A 38 30.58 0.28 16.08
N GLN A 39 31.07 -0.68 16.87
CA GLN A 39 30.41 -1.98 17.06
C GLN A 39 29.21 -1.93 18.01
N GLU A 40 29.04 -0.88 18.82
CA GLU A 40 27.97 -0.84 19.85
C GLU A 40 26.58 -0.47 19.29
N ASN A 41 26.48 0.07 18.07
CA ASN A 41 25.23 0.58 17.48
C ASN A 41 24.81 -0.12 16.18
N GLU A 42 25.44 -1.25 15.83
CA GLU A 42 25.15 -2.00 14.62
C GLU A 42 24.67 -3.42 14.94
N LEU A 43 23.77 -3.93 14.10
CA LEU A 43 23.19 -5.27 14.22
C LEU A 43 23.20 -5.96 12.86
N THR A 44 23.81 -7.14 12.78
CA THR A 44 23.78 -7.97 11.56
C THR A 44 22.49 -8.79 11.52
N LEU A 45 21.71 -8.61 10.46
CA LEU A 45 20.47 -9.37 10.23
C LEU A 45 20.68 -10.55 9.29
N VAL A 46 21.52 -10.35 8.28
CA VAL A 46 21.85 -11.36 7.27
C VAL A 46 23.34 -11.33 7.05
N GLU A 47 23.97 -12.49 7.05
CA GLU A 47 25.38 -12.65 6.71
C GLU A 47 25.51 -13.74 5.64
N ASN A 48 26.07 -13.38 4.48
CA ASN A 48 26.33 -14.32 3.38
C ASN A 48 25.11 -15.17 2.97
N HIS A 49 23.94 -14.55 2.84
CA HIS A 49 22.66 -15.22 2.55
C HIS A 49 22.23 -16.25 3.63
N HIS A 50 22.63 -16.02 4.88
CA HIS A 50 22.11 -16.73 6.04
C HIS A 50 21.57 -15.75 7.06
N ALA A 51 20.38 -16.04 7.59
CA ALA A 51 19.74 -15.26 8.63
C ALA A 51 19.62 -16.13 9.89
N ASP A 52 20.31 -15.73 10.95
CA ASP A 52 20.14 -16.25 12.31
C ASP A 52 19.52 -15.16 13.18
N SER A 53 18.49 -14.51 12.63
CA SER A 53 17.85 -13.32 13.19
C SER A 53 16.33 -13.44 13.04
N ALA A 54 15.59 -12.61 13.78
CA ALA A 54 14.14 -12.51 13.66
C ALA A 54 13.65 -11.06 13.68
N ILE A 55 12.46 -10.84 13.13
CA ILE A 55 11.70 -9.60 13.33
C ILE A 55 10.54 -9.94 14.26
N ILE A 56 10.49 -9.29 15.41
CA ILE A 56 9.47 -9.49 16.42
C ILE A 56 8.61 -8.23 16.48
N TRP A 57 7.30 -8.38 16.40
CA TRP A 57 6.38 -7.27 16.57
C TRP A 57 5.45 -7.52 17.75
N TRP A 58 4.93 -6.42 18.30
CA TRP A 58 3.95 -6.47 19.37
C TRP A 58 3.00 -5.26 19.32
N SER A 59 1.74 -5.52 19.68
CA SER A 59 0.68 -4.53 19.85
C SER A 59 -0.34 -5.06 20.86
N LYS A 60 -0.79 -4.25 21.81
CA LYS A 60 -1.90 -4.62 22.74
C LYS A 60 -3.29 -4.47 22.14
N ASN A 61 -3.47 -3.61 21.15
CA ASN A 61 -4.75 -3.47 20.46
C ASN A 61 -4.76 -4.44 19.28
N SER A 62 -5.55 -5.51 19.40
CA SER A 62 -5.83 -6.45 18.31
C SER A 62 -6.37 -5.77 17.04
N ASP A 63 -6.85 -4.53 17.16
CA ASP A 63 -7.44 -3.74 16.07
C ASP A 63 -6.42 -2.86 15.31
N SER A 64 -5.20 -2.67 15.83
CA SER A 64 -4.11 -1.96 15.13
C SER A 64 -2.97 -2.92 14.77
N GLU A 65 -3.02 -3.43 13.54
CA GLU A 65 -2.03 -4.35 12.96
C GLU A 65 -0.81 -3.63 12.36
N ILE A 66 -0.61 -2.33 12.63
CA ILE A 66 0.46 -1.52 11.97
C ILE A 66 1.86 -2.03 12.32
N ALA A 67 2.11 -2.48 13.55
CA ALA A 67 3.40 -3.07 13.93
C ALA A 67 3.69 -4.37 13.14
N SER A 68 2.67 -5.23 13.00
CA SER A 68 2.74 -6.45 12.20
C SER A 68 2.99 -6.13 10.72
N TYR A 69 2.32 -5.11 10.20
CA TYR A 69 2.55 -4.65 8.84
C TYR A 69 3.97 -4.09 8.63
N ALA A 70 4.46 -3.25 9.55
CA ALA A 70 5.82 -2.73 9.50
C ALA A 70 6.87 -3.86 9.54
N ALA A 71 6.67 -4.87 10.39
CA ALA A 71 7.51 -6.06 10.42
C ALA A 71 7.47 -6.86 9.11
N SER A 72 6.29 -7.00 8.50
CA SER A 72 6.11 -7.66 7.21
C SER A 72 6.77 -6.90 6.06
N GLU A 73 6.74 -5.56 6.08
CA GLU A 73 7.48 -4.73 5.11
C GLU A 73 8.99 -4.98 5.23
N LEU A 74 9.54 -4.95 6.44
CA LEU A 74 10.96 -5.24 6.68
C LEU A 74 11.35 -6.62 6.15
N GLN A 75 10.59 -7.67 6.47
CA GLN A 75 10.82 -9.02 5.96
C GLN A 75 10.81 -9.05 4.43
N ASN A 76 9.81 -8.42 3.81
CA ASN A 76 9.66 -8.40 2.36
C ASN A 76 10.87 -7.76 1.67
N TYR A 77 11.35 -6.62 2.17
CA TYR A 77 12.52 -5.96 1.58
C TYR A 77 13.82 -6.70 1.88
N VAL A 78 14.00 -7.26 3.08
CA VAL A 78 15.16 -8.13 3.37
C VAL A 78 15.21 -9.32 2.41
N ARG A 79 14.05 -9.95 2.13
CA ARG A 79 13.95 -11.03 1.13
C ARG A 79 14.28 -10.55 -0.27
N LYS A 80 13.77 -9.40 -0.71
CA LYS A 80 14.10 -8.82 -2.03
C LYS A 80 15.60 -8.50 -2.16
N MET A 81 16.23 -8.02 -1.09
CA MET A 81 17.65 -7.63 -1.09
C MET A 81 18.60 -8.83 -1.03
N ALA A 82 18.36 -9.77 -0.11
CA ALA A 82 19.29 -10.83 0.23
C ALA A 82 18.83 -12.25 -0.17
N GLY A 83 17.61 -12.42 -0.67
CA GLY A 83 17.08 -13.72 -1.08
C GLY A 83 16.77 -14.67 0.07
N VAL A 84 16.78 -14.17 1.32
CA VAL A 84 16.47 -14.95 2.53
C VAL A 84 15.26 -14.37 3.25
N THR A 85 14.44 -15.25 3.83
CA THR A 85 13.30 -14.84 4.64
C THR A 85 13.68 -14.89 6.11
N VAL A 86 13.70 -13.73 6.76
CA VAL A 86 13.83 -13.60 8.22
C VAL A 86 12.46 -13.88 8.84
N PRO A 87 12.30 -14.76 9.84
CA PRO A 87 11.01 -15.03 10.47
C PRO A 87 10.41 -13.75 11.08
N VAL A 88 9.10 -13.57 10.91
CA VAL A 88 8.30 -12.55 11.60
C VAL A 88 7.52 -13.25 12.70
N LEU A 89 7.74 -12.84 13.94
CA LEU A 89 7.16 -13.45 15.14
C LEU A 89 6.30 -12.42 15.88
N GLU A 90 5.16 -12.86 16.41
CA GLU A 90 4.40 -12.09 17.39
C GLU A 90 4.99 -12.36 18.78
N GLY A 91 5.50 -11.34 19.45
CA GLY A 91 6.08 -11.49 20.79
C GLY A 91 5.07 -11.11 21.87
N LYS A 92 4.72 -12.02 22.77
CA LYS A 92 4.12 -11.65 24.07
C LYS A 92 5.26 -11.27 25.01
N LEU A 93 5.19 -10.12 25.67
CA LEU A 93 6.24 -9.64 26.57
C LEU A 93 6.18 -10.42 27.90
N SER A 94 6.63 -11.69 27.92
CA SER A 94 6.86 -12.46 29.13
C SER A 94 8.32 -12.92 29.24
N GLU A 95 8.81 -13.17 30.46
CA GLU A 95 10.17 -13.67 30.72
C GLU A 95 10.41 -15.07 30.11
N GLU A 96 9.36 -15.87 29.92
CA GLU A 96 9.43 -17.19 29.28
C GLU A 96 9.63 -17.09 27.75
N ASP A 97 9.02 -16.08 27.10
CA ASP A 97 9.17 -15.87 25.65
C ASP A 97 10.57 -15.31 25.29
N ALA A 98 11.16 -14.51 26.20
CA ALA A 98 12.54 -14.04 26.06
C ALA A 98 13.56 -15.19 26.11
N ALA A 99 13.26 -16.29 26.81
CA ALA A 99 14.12 -17.49 26.85
C ALA A 99 14.08 -18.29 25.54
N GLN A 100 12.97 -18.26 24.78
CA GLN A 100 12.89 -18.87 23.43
C GLN A 100 13.76 -18.13 22.40
N THR A 101 14.04 -16.83 22.60
CA THR A 101 14.98 -16.07 21.76
C THR A 101 16.47 -16.36 22.05
N GLY A 102 16.77 -17.21 23.02
CA GLY A 102 18.13 -17.55 23.44
C GLY A 102 19.00 -18.25 22.39
N GLU A 103 18.41 -18.68 21.27
CA GLU A 103 19.13 -19.26 20.11
C GLU A 103 19.42 -18.26 18.99
N LEU A 104 18.82 -17.06 18.98
CA LEU A 104 18.99 -16.08 17.88
C LEU A 104 20.22 -15.19 18.06
N SER A 105 21.00 -15.00 16.99
CA SER A 105 22.14 -14.06 17.00
C SER A 105 21.72 -12.59 17.08
N SER A 106 20.54 -12.22 16.55
CA SER A 106 20.02 -10.84 16.58
C SER A 106 18.49 -10.74 16.38
N ALA A 107 17.87 -9.63 16.80
CA ALA A 107 16.45 -9.38 16.53
C ALA A 107 16.09 -7.89 16.30
N ILE A 108 15.15 -7.62 15.38
CA ILE A 108 14.45 -6.33 15.32
C ILE A 108 13.17 -6.43 16.15
N ILE A 109 12.92 -5.46 17.01
CA ILE A 109 11.69 -5.35 17.79
C ILE A 109 10.88 -4.15 17.30
N VAL A 110 9.64 -4.35 16.87
CA VAL A 110 8.73 -3.32 16.35
C VAL A 110 7.57 -3.11 17.32
N VAL A 111 7.40 -1.88 17.82
CA VAL A 111 6.45 -1.55 18.91
C VAL A 111 5.67 -0.25 18.66
N THR A 112 4.41 -0.18 19.09
CA THR A 112 3.52 1.00 18.98
C THR A 112 3.35 1.81 20.28
N ASP A 113 2.84 3.05 20.15
CA ASP A 113 2.95 4.16 21.13
C ASP A 113 2.14 4.02 22.42
N GLU A 114 0.99 3.34 22.35
CA GLU A 114 0.33 2.60 23.44
C GLU A 114 0.98 2.53 24.84
N GLU A 115 2.22 2.03 24.81
CA GLU A 115 2.75 1.16 25.84
C GLU A 115 4.22 1.42 26.14
N ALA A 116 4.94 2.07 25.23
CA ALA A 116 6.22 2.68 25.55
C ALA A 116 5.98 3.65 26.74
N ASN A 117 5.03 4.59 26.59
CA ASN A 117 4.77 5.64 27.57
C ASN A 117 4.19 5.17 28.93
N ARG A 118 3.66 3.94 29.05
CA ARG A 118 3.03 3.45 30.30
C ARG A 118 4.02 2.87 31.32
N TYR A 119 5.31 2.84 31.01
CA TYR A 119 6.34 2.34 31.94
C TYR A 119 6.81 3.35 32.99
N ASN A 120 6.15 4.51 33.17
CA ASN A 120 6.50 5.45 34.23
C ASN A 120 5.36 5.78 35.22
N VAL A 121 5.59 5.32 36.45
CA VAL A 121 5.18 5.85 37.77
C VAL A 121 3.77 5.60 38.31
N SER A 122 3.56 4.43 38.94
CA SER A 122 3.14 4.41 40.35
C SER A 122 3.59 3.13 41.07
N ASN A 123 4.47 3.27 42.06
CA ASN A 123 4.85 2.32 43.12
C ASN A 123 4.59 0.82 42.87
N GLN A 124 5.60 0.09 42.39
CA GLN A 124 6.24 -1.07 43.05
C GLN A 124 7.20 -1.75 42.06
N THR A 125 8.37 -2.13 42.58
CA THR A 125 9.41 -3.01 42.01
C THR A 125 9.07 -3.72 40.69
N VAL A 126 9.76 -3.34 39.61
CA VAL A 126 9.93 -4.19 38.42
C VAL A 126 11.43 -4.40 38.21
N ASP A 127 11.83 -5.65 38.37
CA ASP A 127 13.19 -6.17 38.31
C ASP A 127 13.43 -6.72 36.89
N ILE A 128 14.47 -6.18 36.22
CA ILE A 128 15.26 -6.72 35.08
C ILE A 128 14.56 -7.54 33.95
N SER A 129 13.88 -6.87 33.00
CA SER A 129 13.65 -7.40 31.62
C SER A 129 13.16 -6.39 30.55
N GLY A 130 12.69 -5.19 30.94
CA GLY A 130 12.10 -4.16 30.03
C GLY A 130 12.76 -2.77 29.99
N GLN A 131 14.01 -2.61 30.45
CA GLN A 131 14.67 -1.29 30.56
C GLN A 131 14.88 -0.55 29.23
N TRP A 132 15.05 -1.29 28.12
CA TRP A 132 15.29 -0.73 26.79
C TRP A 132 14.00 -0.16 26.14
N LEU A 133 12.84 -0.79 26.37
CA LEU A 133 11.53 -0.21 25.99
C LEU A 133 11.27 1.08 26.78
N ALA A 134 11.58 1.07 28.08
CA ALA A 134 11.44 2.26 28.92
C ALA A 134 12.33 3.43 28.47
N SER A 135 13.51 3.17 27.89
CA SER A 135 14.39 4.19 27.30
C SER A 135 13.76 4.84 26.07
N ALA A 136 13.38 4.03 25.07
CA ALA A 136 12.76 4.52 23.84
C ALA A 136 11.45 5.27 24.11
N ALA A 137 10.62 4.71 25.00
CA ALA A 137 9.42 5.33 25.54
C ALA A 137 9.65 6.71 26.13
N MET A 138 10.58 6.80 27.09
CA MET A 138 10.84 8.05 27.80
C MET A 138 11.26 9.15 26.82
N LYS A 139 12.06 8.79 25.81
CA LYS A 139 12.50 9.73 24.77
C LYS A 139 11.34 10.18 23.86
N LEU A 140 10.38 9.31 23.58
CA LEU A 140 9.22 9.60 22.72
C LEU A 140 8.06 10.31 23.43
N SER A 141 8.00 10.27 24.77
CA SER A 141 6.87 10.77 25.56
C SER A 141 6.46 12.23 25.30
N ASP A 142 7.42 13.09 24.95
CA ASP A 142 7.20 14.51 24.63
C ASP A 142 7.48 14.82 23.14
N ALA A 143 7.65 13.80 22.30
CA ALA A 143 8.00 13.97 20.88
C ALA A 143 6.78 14.40 20.05
N LYS A 144 7.04 15.06 18.92
CA LYS A 144 5.98 15.41 17.97
C LYS A 144 5.31 14.16 17.40
N GLU A 145 4.05 14.26 17.00
CA GLU A 145 3.37 13.21 16.23
C GLU A 145 4.22 12.78 15.01
N ASP A 146 4.22 11.48 14.71
CA ASP A 146 5.04 10.80 13.69
C ASP A 146 6.53 10.66 14.01
N SER A 147 7.01 11.25 15.11
CA SER A 147 8.39 11.04 15.53
C SER A 147 8.64 9.58 15.87
N PHE A 148 9.86 9.12 15.65
CA PHE A 148 10.25 7.75 15.91
C PHE A 148 11.70 7.62 16.35
N ILE A 149 12.07 6.43 16.80
CA ILE A 149 13.42 6.09 17.26
C ILE A 149 13.81 4.70 16.75
N ALA A 150 15.09 4.56 16.43
CA ALA A 150 15.77 3.29 16.22
C ALA A 150 16.92 3.18 17.23
N GLU A 151 16.87 2.22 18.16
CA GLU A 151 17.81 2.10 19.28
C GLU A 151 18.36 0.68 19.41
N VAL A 152 19.68 0.53 19.38
CA VAL A 152 20.34 -0.77 19.62
C VAL A 152 20.48 -0.99 21.13
N SER A 153 20.14 -2.20 21.57
CA SER A 153 20.29 -2.65 22.97
C SER A 153 20.71 -4.13 22.99
N GLY A 154 22.02 -4.38 23.15
CA GLY A 154 22.57 -5.74 23.07
C GLY A 154 22.47 -6.27 21.65
N ASN A 155 21.90 -7.47 21.46
CA ASN A 155 21.66 -8.07 20.15
C ASN A 155 20.30 -7.68 19.53
N ARG A 156 19.72 -6.55 19.95
CA ARG A 156 18.38 -6.12 19.53
C ARG A 156 18.40 -4.71 18.97
N LEU A 157 17.60 -4.47 17.92
CA LEU A 157 17.29 -3.14 17.40
C LEU A 157 15.81 -2.85 17.64
N VAL A 158 15.52 -1.81 18.41
CA VAL A 158 14.16 -1.40 18.77
C VAL A 158 13.71 -0.31 17.81
N LEU A 159 12.55 -0.51 17.20
CA LEU A 159 11.85 0.41 16.32
C LEU A 159 10.53 0.82 17.00
N ALA A 160 10.42 2.09 17.37
CA ALA A 160 9.25 2.62 18.05
C ALA A 160 8.89 4.03 17.56
N GLY A 161 7.60 4.33 17.54
CA GLY A 161 7.05 5.63 17.20
C GLY A 161 6.29 6.28 18.34
N SER A 162 6.14 7.60 18.26
CA SER A 162 5.23 8.43 19.08
C SER A 162 3.75 8.27 18.72
N ASN A 163 3.46 7.46 17.70
CA ASN A 163 2.16 6.94 17.30
C ASN A 163 2.43 5.72 16.37
N ASP A 164 1.39 4.97 16.01
CA ASP A 164 1.54 3.79 15.14
C ASP A 164 2.19 4.13 13.79
N ARG A 165 1.87 5.29 13.23
CA ARG A 165 2.43 5.78 11.96
C ARG A 165 3.94 6.05 12.07
N GLY A 166 4.41 6.60 13.18
CA GLY A 166 5.83 6.77 13.49
C GLY A 166 6.56 5.43 13.55
N THR A 167 5.94 4.39 14.12
CA THR A 167 6.51 3.04 14.13
C THR A 167 6.70 2.52 12.70
N LEU A 168 5.71 2.66 11.83
CA LEU A 168 5.85 2.30 10.41
C LEU A 168 6.95 3.12 9.71
N TYR A 169 7.04 4.43 9.99
CA TYR A 169 8.08 5.27 9.42
C TYR A 169 9.49 4.90 9.86
N SER A 170 9.67 4.37 11.08
CA SER A 170 10.98 3.87 11.54
C SER A 170 11.46 2.66 10.74
N ALA A 171 10.54 1.77 10.34
CA ALA A 171 10.84 0.65 9.46
C ALA A 171 11.27 1.14 8.07
N TYR A 172 10.53 2.09 7.49
CA TYR A 172 10.91 2.68 6.20
C TYR A 172 12.23 3.44 6.26
N ASP A 173 12.50 4.18 7.34
CA ASP A 173 13.79 4.84 7.55
C ASP A 173 14.95 3.84 7.57
N LEU A 174 14.77 2.71 8.28
CA LEU A 174 15.77 1.65 8.31
C LEU A 174 16.04 1.06 6.92
N LEU A 175 15.00 0.85 6.10
CA LEU A 175 15.13 0.40 4.72
C LEU A 175 15.93 1.39 3.85
N GLU A 176 15.70 2.69 4.03
CA GLU A 176 16.46 3.72 3.33
C GLU A 176 17.93 3.75 3.75
N GLN A 177 18.23 3.58 5.04
CA GLN A 177 19.59 3.48 5.58
C GLN A 177 20.36 2.31 4.94
N ILE A 178 19.71 1.16 4.73
CA ILE A 178 20.32 0.01 4.06
C ILE A 178 20.28 0.06 2.53
N GLY A 179 19.83 1.18 1.95
CA GLY A 179 20.01 1.50 0.52
C GLY A 179 18.77 1.37 -0.35
N VAL A 180 17.60 1.08 0.20
CA VAL A 180 16.33 1.11 -0.56
C VAL A 180 15.98 2.56 -0.91
N ARG A 181 15.34 2.78 -2.07
CA ARG A 181 14.81 4.08 -2.49
C ARG A 181 13.40 3.95 -3.06
N PHE A 182 12.47 4.75 -2.55
CA PHE A 182 11.06 4.78 -2.95
C PHE A 182 10.75 5.99 -3.84
N PHE A 183 11.06 5.93 -5.13
CA PHE A 183 11.00 7.11 -6.01
C PHE A 183 9.59 7.52 -6.38
N ALA A 184 8.73 6.56 -6.72
CA ALA A 184 7.39 6.81 -7.21
C ALA A 184 6.36 5.78 -6.68
N PRO A 185 5.05 6.09 -6.74
CA PRO A 185 4.01 5.08 -6.68
C PRO A 185 4.25 4.00 -7.73
N ASN A 186 4.04 2.73 -7.37
CA ASN A 186 4.19 1.62 -8.32
C ASN A 186 2.98 1.52 -9.28
N PHE A 187 2.72 2.61 -10.00
CA PHE A 187 1.72 2.63 -11.06
C PHE A 187 2.01 1.55 -12.08
N LYS A 188 0.96 0.92 -12.63
CA LYS A 188 1.10 -0.19 -13.58
C LYS A 188 2.07 0.12 -14.73
N TYR A 189 2.07 1.36 -15.21
CA TYR A 189 2.95 1.80 -16.29
C TYR A 189 4.42 1.94 -15.88
N TYR A 190 4.80 1.78 -14.60
CA TYR A 190 6.19 1.70 -14.12
C TYR A 190 6.79 0.29 -14.29
N GLU A 191 5.98 -0.75 -14.49
CA GLU A 191 6.45 -2.14 -14.69
C GLU A 191 7.49 -2.55 -13.62
N ASP A 192 7.18 -2.28 -12.35
CA ASP A 192 8.03 -2.54 -11.17
C ASP A 192 9.33 -1.70 -11.07
N ASN A 193 9.48 -0.67 -11.90
CA ASN A 193 10.61 0.25 -11.85
C ASN A 193 10.34 1.51 -11.00
N ALA A 194 9.41 1.45 -10.03
CA ALA A 194 9.06 2.60 -9.19
C ALA A 194 10.00 2.78 -7.98
N GLU A 195 10.71 1.72 -7.58
CA GLU A 195 11.65 1.69 -6.46
C GLU A 195 13.03 1.16 -6.89
N TYR A 196 14.04 1.39 -6.06
CA TYR A 196 15.33 0.72 -6.17
C TYR A 196 15.59 -0.09 -4.90
N VAL A 197 15.78 -1.40 -5.08
CA VAL A 197 16.12 -2.33 -4.00
C VAL A 197 17.48 -2.94 -4.33
N PRO A 198 18.54 -2.65 -3.53
CA PRO A 198 19.87 -3.16 -3.82
C PRO A 198 19.95 -4.65 -3.48
N SER A 199 20.65 -5.42 -4.31
CA SER A 199 21.00 -6.80 -3.97
C SER A 199 22.21 -6.83 -3.04
N LYS A 200 22.09 -7.47 -1.88
CA LYS A 200 23.15 -7.57 -0.86
C LYS A 200 23.21 -8.98 -0.29
N SER A 201 24.42 -9.54 -0.19
CA SER A 201 24.62 -10.84 0.48
C SER A 201 24.60 -10.75 2.01
N SER A 202 24.88 -9.56 2.55
CA SER A 202 24.85 -9.28 3.99
C SER A 202 24.14 -7.96 4.27
N ILE A 203 23.37 -7.91 5.36
CA ILE A 203 22.61 -6.75 5.79
C ILE A 203 22.95 -6.46 7.25
N THR A 204 23.51 -5.28 7.47
CA THR A 204 23.75 -4.69 8.80
C THR A 204 22.89 -3.45 8.91
N VAL A 205 22.22 -3.31 10.05
CA VAL A 205 21.37 -2.17 10.40
C VAL A 205 21.94 -1.43 11.60
N SER A 206 21.61 -0.14 11.73
CA SER A 206 22.10 0.71 12.82
C SER A 206 20.96 1.43 13.53
N GLY A 207 21.14 1.74 14.81
CA GLY A 207 20.20 2.53 15.60
C GLY A 207 20.93 3.54 16.48
N ALA A 208 20.71 4.84 16.24
CA ALA A 208 21.41 5.91 16.95
C ALA A 208 20.83 6.21 18.35
N GLY A 209 19.63 5.70 18.67
CA GLY A 209 18.96 5.95 19.95
C GLY A 209 18.52 7.40 20.16
N THR A 210 18.40 8.18 19.09
CA THR A 210 17.90 9.56 19.08
C THR A 210 16.54 9.64 18.42
N VAL A 211 15.65 10.48 18.95
CA VAL A 211 14.33 10.74 18.34
C VAL A 211 14.51 11.49 17.04
N ILE A 212 13.88 10.99 15.98
CA ILE A 212 13.81 11.60 14.66
C ILE A 212 12.42 12.20 14.51
N GLU A 213 12.36 13.51 14.24
CA GLU A 213 11.11 14.26 14.18
C GLU A 213 10.84 14.84 12.79
N PRO A 214 9.55 14.98 12.40
CA PRO A 214 9.20 15.68 11.17
C PRO A 214 9.42 17.20 11.26
N SER A 215 9.77 17.81 10.12
CA SER A 215 9.85 19.26 9.94
C SER A 215 8.48 19.93 9.82
N PHE A 216 7.51 19.23 9.23
CA PHE A 216 6.14 19.70 9.04
C PHE A 216 5.16 18.69 9.63
N LYS A 217 4.16 19.17 10.38
CA LYS A 217 3.11 18.33 11.00
C LYS A 217 2.21 17.68 9.95
N ILE A 218 1.81 18.45 8.92
CA ILE A 218 0.89 18.01 7.87
C ILE A 218 1.66 17.91 6.54
N ARG A 219 1.63 16.74 5.90
CA ARG A 219 2.42 16.46 4.69
C ARG A 219 1.53 15.81 3.64
N ARG A 220 1.06 16.62 2.69
CA ARG A 220 -0.09 16.34 1.84
C ARG A 220 0.23 15.90 0.41
N LYS A 221 -0.67 15.10 -0.15
CA LYS A 221 -0.90 14.96 -1.60
C LYS A 221 -2.34 15.28 -1.95
N TYR A 222 -2.51 16.16 -2.94
CA TYR A 222 -3.83 16.51 -3.44
C TYR A 222 -4.15 15.74 -4.72
N VAL A 223 -5.31 15.09 -4.68
CA VAL A 223 -5.99 14.42 -5.78
C VAL A 223 -7.20 15.29 -6.06
N GLU A 224 -7.19 16.19 -7.05
CA GLU A 224 -8.30 17.13 -7.27
C GLU A 224 -9.05 16.86 -8.59
N GLU A 225 -8.61 17.47 -9.70
CA GLU A 225 -9.36 17.42 -10.98
C GLU A 225 -9.58 16.00 -11.49
N GLY A 226 -8.73 15.05 -11.08
CA GLY A 226 -9.10 13.64 -11.14
C GLY A 226 -8.97 12.98 -12.50
N TRP A 227 -8.26 13.61 -13.43
CA TRP A 227 -8.28 13.18 -14.84
C TRP A 227 -7.65 11.81 -15.07
N SER A 228 -6.73 11.41 -14.20
CA SER A 228 -6.01 10.15 -14.30
C SER A 228 -6.00 9.32 -13.02
N HIS A 229 -6.77 9.72 -12.01
CA HIS A 229 -6.94 8.95 -10.78
C HIS A 229 -7.97 7.85 -10.99
N THR A 230 -7.66 6.64 -10.54
CA THR A 230 -8.52 5.47 -10.66
C THR A 230 -8.46 4.65 -9.37
N ALA A 231 -9.47 3.81 -9.16
CA ALA A 231 -9.49 2.87 -8.04
C ALA A 231 -8.20 2.01 -8.00
N ASP A 232 -7.69 1.61 -9.16
CA ASP A 232 -6.45 0.82 -9.26
C ASP A 232 -5.18 1.55 -8.81
N ASN A 233 -5.09 2.87 -9.05
CA ASN A 233 -3.83 3.60 -8.86
C ASN A 233 -3.76 4.35 -7.52
N MET A 234 -4.90 4.65 -6.91
CA MET A 234 -4.94 5.35 -5.62
C MET A 234 -4.28 4.56 -4.47
N PRO A 235 -4.44 3.23 -4.33
CA PRO A 235 -3.70 2.43 -3.34
C PRO A 235 -2.18 2.53 -3.49
N GLN A 236 -1.68 2.56 -4.72
CA GLN A 236 -0.24 2.68 -5.01
C GLN A 236 0.30 4.06 -4.62
N LEU A 237 -0.50 5.10 -4.76
CA LEU A 237 -0.17 6.45 -4.27
C LEU A 237 -0.07 6.47 -2.74
N VAL A 238 -1.06 5.90 -2.04
CA VAL A 238 -1.09 5.81 -0.57
C VAL A 238 0.11 5.01 -0.03
N ASP A 239 0.49 3.93 -0.70
CA ASP A 239 1.68 3.15 -0.38
C ASP A 239 2.97 3.98 -0.46
N TRP A 240 3.17 4.68 -1.58
CA TRP A 240 4.33 5.55 -1.77
C TRP A 240 4.35 6.73 -0.80
N MET A 241 3.18 7.28 -0.45
CA MET A 241 3.06 8.34 0.54
C MET A 241 3.63 7.90 1.89
N ALA A 242 3.23 6.73 2.40
CA ALA A 242 3.74 6.23 3.69
C ALA A 242 5.24 5.92 3.64
N LYS A 243 5.72 5.30 2.56
CA LYS A 243 7.16 5.04 2.30
C LYS A 243 8.00 6.33 2.26
N ASN A 244 7.40 7.44 1.86
CA ASN A 244 8.01 8.77 1.87
C ASN A 244 7.54 9.66 3.02
N LYS A 245 6.95 9.06 4.05
CA LYS A 245 6.57 9.69 5.31
C LYS A 245 5.57 10.85 5.17
N LEU A 246 4.78 10.87 4.10
CA LEU A 246 3.60 11.74 3.95
C LEU A 246 2.43 11.16 4.73
N ASN A 247 1.55 12.01 5.28
CA ASN A 247 0.53 11.57 6.24
C ASN A 247 -0.90 12.04 5.94
N THR A 248 -1.12 12.82 4.88
CA THR A 248 -2.47 13.30 4.55
C THR A 248 -2.76 13.18 3.05
N LEU A 249 -3.83 12.47 2.71
CA LEU A 249 -4.36 12.36 1.34
C LEU A 249 -5.57 13.28 1.23
N VAL A 250 -5.52 14.25 0.32
CA VAL A 250 -6.63 15.18 0.04
C VAL A 250 -7.37 14.71 -1.21
N VAL A 251 -8.66 14.45 -1.09
CA VAL A 251 -9.54 13.98 -2.18
C VAL A 251 -10.83 14.80 -2.18
N PRO A 252 -11.33 15.33 -3.31
CA PRO A 252 -12.57 16.07 -3.32
C PRO A 252 -13.74 15.15 -2.99
N TYR A 253 -14.78 15.73 -2.38
CA TYR A 253 -16.10 15.10 -2.36
C TYR A 253 -16.61 14.91 -3.80
N ASP A 254 -16.60 15.99 -4.57
CA ASP A 254 -16.84 16.03 -6.01
C ASP A 254 -16.35 17.38 -6.53
N TYR A 255 -15.16 17.36 -7.14
CA TYR A 255 -14.49 18.57 -7.61
C TYR A 255 -15.41 19.29 -8.60
N ILE A 256 -15.83 20.53 -8.28
CA ILE A 256 -16.73 21.38 -9.09
C ILE A 256 -18.01 20.68 -9.60
N ALA A 257 -18.47 19.62 -8.92
CA ALA A 257 -19.65 18.82 -9.28
C ALA A 257 -19.61 18.19 -10.70
N ILE A 258 -18.42 17.88 -11.25
CA ILE A 258 -18.29 17.22 -12.56
C ILE A 258 -18.31 15.69 -12.47
N GLY A 259 -18.23 15.12 -11.27
CA GLY A 259 -18.30 13.67 -11.02
C GLY A 259 -17.10 12.89 -11.55
N LYS A 260 -15.93 13.53 -11.70
CA LYS A 260 -14.72 12.88 -12.25
C LYS A 260 -13.86 12.17 -11.22
N THR A 261 -13.75 12.74 -10.03
CA THR A 261 -13.01 12.17 -8.91
C THR A 261 -13.75 12.58 -7.66
N LYS A 262 -14.15 11.57 -6.90
CA LYS A 262 -14.95 11.70 -5.69
C LYS A 262 -14.40 10.72 -4.68
N TRP A 263 -14.33 11.12 -3.41
CA TRP A 263 -13.93 10.22 -2.32
C TRP A 263 -14.72 8.90 -2.36
N ASP A 264 -16.03 8.99 -2.56
CA ASP A 264 -16.91 7.81 -2.61
C ASP A 264 -16.58 6.80 -3.70
N ASP A 265 -15.93 7.21 -4.78
CA ASP A 265 -15.58 6.28 -5.87
C ASP A 265 -14.38 5.38 -5.51
N PHE A 266 -13.61 5.74 -4.49
CA PHE A 266 -12.38 5.04 -4.11
C PHE A 266 -12.37 4.52 -2.67
N ARG A 267 -13.25 5.06 -1.81
CA ARG A 267 -13.18 4.87 -0.35
C ARG A 267 -13.14 3.41 0.08
N ASP A 268 -13.90 2.52 -0.55
CA ASP A 268 -14.01 1.12 -0.12
C ASP A 268 -12.67 0.38 -0.29
N GLN A 269 -11.90 0.74 -1.33
CA GLN A 269 -10.55 0.21 -1.56
C GLN A 269 -9.48 0.94 -0.75
N LEU A 270 -9.67 2.24 -0.48
CA LEU A 270 -8.66 3.06 0.20
C LEU A 270 -8.72 2.98 1.71
N ILE A 271 -9.89 2.81 2.33
CA ILE A 271 -10.03 2.77 3.79
C ILE A 271 -9.10 1.73 4.44
N PRO A 272 -9.03 0.46 3.95
CA PRO A 272 -8.09 -0.51 4.49
C PRO A 272 -6.62 -0.05 4.34
N GLU A 273 -6.25 0.49 3.16
CA GLU A 273 -4.89 0.91 2.86
C GLU A 273 -4.45 2.14 3.67
N LEU A 274 -5.37 3.07 3.94
CA LEU A 274 -5.19 4.26 4.77
C LEU A 274 -5.01 3.86 6.24
N LYS A 275 -5.91 3.03 6.78
CA LYS A 275 -5.84 2.53 8.17
C LYS A 275 -4.53 1.81 8.42
N LYS A 276 -4.16 0.90 7.53
CA LYS A 276 -2.91 0.12 7.57
C LYS A 276 -1.64 0.98 7.61
N ARG A 277 -1.70 2.24 7.15
CA ARG A 277 -0.56 3.17 7.07
C ARG A 277 -0.72 4.41 7.94
N GLY A 278 -1.81 4.51 8.69
CA GLY A 278 -2.18 5.69 9.47
C GLY A 278 -2.35 6.97 8.64
N ILE A 279 -2.61 6.88 7.33
CA ILE A 279 -2.78 8.08 6.48
C ILE A 279 -4.14 8.71 6.79
N ILE A 280 -4.13 10.00 7.10
CA ILE A 280 -5.33 10.80 7.33
C ILE A 280 -5.95 11.13 5.97
N VAL A 281 -7.25 10.90 5.81
CA VAL A 281 -7.98 11.38 4.64
C VAL A 281 -8.62 12.74 4.94
N GLU A 282 -8.40 13.66 4.01
CA GLU A 282 -8.98 14.99 3.96
C GLU A 282 -9.94 15.06 2.77
N VAL A 283 -11.21 15.41 3.03
CA VAL A 283 -12.28 15.33 2.02
C VAL A 283 -13.11 16.60 1.95
N GLY A 284 -13.48 16.99 0.73
CA GLY A 284 -14.31 18.17 0.45
C GLY A 284 -13.88 18.87 -0.84
N GLY A 285 -13.00 19.85 -0.75
CA GLY A 285 -12.46 20.66 -1.84
C GLY A 285 -13.41 21.77 -2.28
N HIS A 286 -13.27 22.24 -3.53
CA HIS A 286 -14.11 23.27 -4.16
C HIS A 286 -15.56 22.79 -4.40
N GLY A 287 -16.31 22.54 -3.32
CA GLY A 287 -17.51 21.71 -3.33
C GLY A 287 -18.73 22.29 -2.59
N PHE A 288 -18.77 23.59 -2.30
CA PHE A 288 -19.96 24.23 -1.69
C PHE A 288 -21.25 23.89 -2.46
N GLU A 289 -21.19 23.97 -3.78
CA GLU A 289 -22.26 23.64 -4.73
C GLU A 289 -22.62 22.16 -4.74
N SER A 290 -21.68 21.30 -4.36
CA SER A 290 -21.86 19.84 -4.31
C SER A 290 -22.68 19.43 -3.08
N PHE A 291 -22.60 20.18 -1.98
CA PHE A 291 -23.43 19.99 -0.78
C PHE A 291 -24.74 20.80 -0.81
N LEU A 292 -24.71 22.05 -1.32
CA LEU A 292 -25.91 22.86 -1.50
C LEU A 292 -26.30 22.96 -2.98
N ARG A 293 -26.75 21.82 -3.52
CA ARG A 293 -27.06 21.61 -4.94
C ARG A 293 -28.16 22.50 -5.48
N LYS A 294 -27.79 23.39 -6.41
CA LYS A 294 -28.72 24.36 -7.03
C LYS A 294 -29.91 23.68 -7.71
N ASP A 295 -29.70 22.58 -8.40
CA ASP A 295 -30.76 21.81 -9.06
C ASP A 295 -31.79 21.23 -8.06
N LYS A 296 -31.38 20.96 -6.82
CA LYS A 296 -32.26 20.46 -5.75
C LYS A 296 -33.02 21.59 -5.03
N TYR A 297 -32.35 22.70 -4.71
CA TYR A 297 -32.91 23.71 -3.81
C TYR A 297 -33.49 24.94 -4.53
N GLN A 298 -33.07 25.26 -5.77
CA GLN A 298 -33.41 26.54 -6.40
C GLN A 298 -34.93 26.72 -6.65
N GLN A 299 -35.67 25.64 -6.90
CA GLN A 299 -37.11 25.73 -7.13
C GLN A 299 -37.88 26.14 -5.85
N ALA A 300 -37.50 25.57 -4.71
CA ALA A 300 -38.14 25.83 -3.42
C ALA A 300 -37.60 27.11 -2.75
N HIS A 301 -36.31 27.41 -2.95
CA HIS A 301 -35.59 28.51 -2.31
C HIS A 301 -34.82 29.33 -3.35
N PRO A 302 -35.52 30.05 -4.26
CA PRO A 302 -34.86 30.81 -5.32
C PRO A 302 -33.99 31.95 -4.79
N ASP A 303 -34.25 32.46 -3.58
CA ASP A 303 -33.49 33.55 -2.94
C ASP A 303 -32.19 33.08 -2.26
N TRP A 304 -31.97 31.77 -2.18
CA TRP A 304 -30.70 31.17 -1.77
C TRP A 304 -29.63 31.24 -2.87
N PHE A 305 -30.00 31.52 -4.12
CA PHE A 305 -29.06 31.57 -5.24
C PHE A 305 -29.18 32.90 -5.98
N VAL A 306 -28.09 33.67 -6.06
CA VAL A 306 -28.07 34.94 -6.80
C VAL A 306 -27.64 34.68 -8.25
N PRO A 307 -28.44 35.06 -9.26
CA PRO A 307 -28.05 34.90 -10.67
C PRO A 307 -26.71 35.58 -10.97
N GLY A 308 -25.85 34.89 -11.72
CA GLY A 308 -24.51 35.38 -12.09
C GLY A 308 -23.42 35.13 -11.04
N PHE A 309 -23.74 34.54 -9.89
CA PHE A 309 -22.78 34.15 -8.86
C PHE A 309 -22.78 32.63 -8.68
N ASN A 310 -21.61 32.08 -8.36
CA ASN A 310 -21.38 30.65 -8.19
C ASN A 310 -21.34 30.20 -6.71
N VAL A 311 -21.43 31.14 -5.76
CA VAL A 311 -21.68 30.84 -4.34
C VAL A 311 -23.16 31.02 -4.00
N PHE A 312 -23.65 30.26 -3.02
CA PHE A 312 -24.98 30.47 -2.48
C PHE A 312 -25.05 31.76 -1.64
N ASN A 313 -26.25 32.29 -1.46
CA ASN A 313 -26.50 33.56 -0.79
C ASN A 313 -26.39 33.42 0.73
N ILE A 314 -25.18 33.58 1.26
CA ILE A 314 -24.90 33.46 2.70
C ILE A 314 -25.57 34.54 3.57
N THR A 315 -26.27 35.52 2.98
CA THR A 315 -27.10 36.46 3.76
C THR A 315 -28.38 35.80 4.30
N LYS A 316 -28.72 34.62 3.77
CA LYS A 316 -29.84 33.77 4.20
C LYS A 316 -29.32 32.75 5.19
N ASP A 317 -29.68 32.91 6.47
CA ASP A 317 -29.20 32.03 7.53
C ASP A 317 -29.69 30.58 7.32
N GLU A 318 -30.86 30.40 6.70
CA GLU A 318 -31.40 29.08 6.36
C GLU A 318 -30.54 28.35 5.31
N ALA A 319 -29.98 29.07 4.34
CA ALA A 319 -29.11 28.48 3.32
C ALA A 319 -27.78 28.01 3.92
N VAL A 320 -27.21 28.80 4.84
CA VAL A 320 -25.98 28.44 5.57
C VAL A 320 -26.24 27.25 6.49
N ALA A 321 -27.36 27.25 7.21
CA ALA A 321 -27.75 26.13 8.06
C ALA A 321 -27.94 24.84 7.25
N GLU A 322 -28.57 24.91 6.07
CA GLU A 322 -28.74 23.75 5.22
C GLU A 322 -27.40 23.21 4.68
N TYR A 323 -26.49 24.09 4.23
CA TYR A 323 -25.14 23.68 3.85
C TYR A 323 -24.42 22.94 5.00
N VAL A 324 -24.44 23.51 6.21
CA VAL A 324 -23.86 22.87 7.40
C VAL A 324 -24.52 21.52 7.71
N ASN A 325 -25.85 21.42 7.59
CA ASN A 325 -26.57 20.17 7.80
C ASN A 325 -26.13 19.08 6.81
N GLN A 326 -25.99 19.42 5.53
CA GLN A 326 -25.59 18.47 4.48
C GLN A 326 -24.15 17.97 4.71
N VAL A 327 -23.22 18.87 5.05
CA VAL A 327 -21.83 18.49 5.36
C VAL A 327 -21.76 17.61 6.61
N VAL A 328 -22.45 17.98 7.69
CA VAL A 328 -22.43 17.21 8.94
C VAL A 328 -23.11 15.84 8.78
N ALA A 329 -24.17 15.75 7.97
CA ALA A 329 -24.79 14.48 7.63
C ALA A 329 -23.80 13.58 6.88
N TYR A 330 -23.11 14.12 5.87
CA TYR A 330 -22.06 13.41 5.16
C TYR A 330 -20.96 12.89 6.11
N LEU A 331 -20.38 13.75 6.94
CA LEU A 331 -19.32 13.35 7.88
C LEU A 331 -19.78 12.29 8.90
N LYS A 332 -21.07 12.24 9.27
CA LYS A 332 -21.63 11.19 10.12
C LYS A 332 -21.70 9.84 9.41
N GLU A 333 -21.95 9.84 8.11
CA GLU A 333 -21.95 8.65 7.27
C GLU A 333 -20.52 8.20 6.90
N HIS A 334 -19.54 9.08 7.08
CA HIS A 334 -18.13 8.89 6.72
C HIS A 334 -17.17 9.10 7.91
N PRO A 335 -17.23 8.24 8.95
CA PRO A 335 -16.41 8.38 10.16
C PRO A 335 -14.90 8.22 9.91
N GLU A 336 -14.50 7.74 8.75
CA GLU A 336 -13.09 7.64 8.33
C GLU A 336 -12.44 8.99 8.01
N ILE A 337 -13.22 10.05 7.77
CA ILE A 337 -12.71 11.36 7.38
C ILE A 337 -12.14 12.09 8.60
N GLY A 338 -10.83 12.38 8.57
CA GLY A 338 -10.15 13.08 9.66
C GLY A 338 -10.12 14.60 9.51
N ILE A 339 -10.18 15.10 8.27
CA ILE A 339 -10.19 16.53 7.96
C ILE A 339 -11.26 16.80 6.89
N PHE A 340 -12.05 17.86 7.05
CA PHE A 340 -12.96 18.35 6.03
C PHE A 340 -12.53 19.73 5.56
N ASP A 341 -12.20 19.86 4.28
CA ASP A 341 -11.77 21.10 3.64
C ASP A 341 -12.97 21.82 3.02
N ALA A 342 -13.35 22.94 3.63
CA ALA A 342 -14.58 23.66 3.29
C ALA A 342 -14.32 24.73 2.23
N TRP A 343 -13.89 24.37 1.00
CA TRP A 343 -13.55 25.37 -0.01
C TRP A 343 -14.77 25.86 -0.79
N PRO A 344 -14.87 27.17 -1.05
CA PRO A 344 -15.86 27.69 -1.98
C PRO A 344 -15.47 27.27 -3.41
N PRO A 345 -16.34 27.44 -4.43
CA PRO A 345 -16.00 27.12 -5.81
C PRO A 345 -14.71 27.84 -6.25
N ASP A 346 -13.94 27.22 -7.14
CA ASP A 346 -12.60 27.68 -7.56
C ASP A 346 -12.54 29.16 -8.01
N SER A 347 -13.63 29.65 -8.61
CA SER A 347 -13.79 31.04 -9.06
C SER A 347 -14.83 31.80 -8.22
N ALA A 348 -14.87 31.53 -6.91
CA ALA A 348 -15.86 32.08 -5.98
C ALA A 348 -16.07 33.58 -6.17
N SER A 349 -17.30 33.93 -6.55
CA SER A 349 -17.73 35.30 -6.80
C SER A 349 -18.81 35.66 -5.79
N TRP A 350 -18.56 36.70 -4.99
CA TRP A 350 -19.46 37.11 -3.92
C TRP A 350 -20.40 38.23 -4.37
N PRO A 351 -21.73 38.10 -4.19
CA PRO A 351 -22.68 39.17 -4.46
C PRO A 351 -22.36 40.47 -3.71
N THR A 352 -22.63 41.63 -4.32
CA THR A 352 -22.42 42.94 -3.66
C THR A 352 -23.16 43.04 -2.33
N VAL A 353 -24.35 42.44 -2.21
CA VAL A 353 -25.11 42.40 -0.95
C VAL A 353 -24.38 41.62 0.15
N VAL A 354 -23.65 40.56 -0.21
CA VAL A 354 -22.81 39.79 0.71
C VAL A 354 -21.61 40.64 1.12
N VAL A 355 -20.84 41.15 0.16
CA VAL A 355 -19.65 41.97 0.45
C VAL A 355 -20.02 43.22 1.27
N SER A 356 -21.18 43.83 1.02
CA SER A 356 -21.66 44.98 1.81
C SER A 356 -22.04 44.61 3.25
N LYS A 357 -22.58 43.40 3.48
CA LYS A 357 -22.96 42.91 4.81
C LYS A 357 -21.73 42.50 5.64
N PHE A 358 -20.80 41.76 5.04
CA PHE A 358 -19.66 41.17 5.74
C PHE A 358 -18.37 42.00 5.62
N GLY A 359 -18.32 42.98 4.71
CA GLY A 359 -17.19 43.89 4.47
C GLY A 359 -16.16 43.38 3.45
N SER A 360 -15.98 42.06 3.33
CA SER A 360 -15.05 41.44 2.36
C SER A 360 -15.46 40.01 1.99
N GLY A 361 -14.85 39.47 0.93
CA GLY A 361 -14.96 38.06 0.56
C GLY A 361 -14.38 37.12 1.62
N SER A 362 -13.23 37.48 2.23
CA SER A 362 -12.63 36.71 3.33
C SER A 362 -13.55 36.62 4.55
N ASN A 363 -14.21 37.73 4.92
CA ASN A 363 -15.15 37.75 6.04
C ASN A 363 -16.40 36.90 5.75
N ALA A 364 -16.91 36.99 4.52
CA ALA A 364 -18.05 36.20 4.05
C ALA A 364 -17.74 34.70 4.09
N TYR A 365 -16.56 34.31 3.60
CA TYR A 365 -16.10 32.93 3.64
C TYR A 365 -15.92 32.42 5.07
N ALA A 366 -15.20 33.18 5.91
CA ALA A 366 -14.95 32.82 7.30
C ALA A 366 -16.24 32.65 8.12
N TYR A 367 -17.29 33.43 7.82
CA TYR A 367 -18.61 33.25 8.43
C TYR A 367 -19.16 31.84 8.20
N VAL A 368 -19.07 31.30 6.98
CA VAL A 368 -19.57 29.96 6.65
C VAL A 368 -18.75 28.88 7.35
N VAL A 369 -17.42 28.95 7.26
CA VAL A 369 -16.50 27.99 7.88
C VAL A 369 -16.66 27.98 9.40
N ASN A 370 -16.74 29.14 10.05
CA ASN A 370 -16.94 29.20 11.50
C ASN A 370 -18.29 28.58 11.91
N LYS A 371 -19.36 28.76 11.12
CA LYS A 371 -20.65 28.09 11.38
C LYS A 371 -20.56 26.57 11.26
N LEU A 372 -19.81 26.08 10.29
CA LEU A 372 -19.53 24.65 10.14
C LEU A 372 -18.70 24.11 11.32
N TYR A 373 -17.60 24.80 11.66
CA TYR A 373 -16.72 24.42 12.76
C TYR A 373 -17.45 24.31 14.09
N GLU A 374 -18.30 25.28 14.45
CA GLU A 374 -19.08 25.21 15.70
C GLU A 374 -19.96 23.95 15.77
N ARG A 375 -20.52 23.52 14.64
CA ARG A 375 -21.34 22.32 14.59
C ARG A 375 -20.48 21.05 14.64
N VAL A 376 -19.43 20.97 13.84
CA VAL A 376 -18.52 19.82 13.76
C VAL A 376 -17.80 19.59 15.09
N LYS A 377 -17.27 20.63 15.73
CA LYS A 377 -16.67 20.55 17.07
C LYS A 377 -17.62 19.93 18.11
N SER A 378 -18.92 20.22 18.00
CA SER A 378 -19.92 19.74 18.96
C SER A 378 -20.41 18.31 18.70
N GLU A 379 -20.49 17.88 17.43
CA GLU A 379 -21.10 16.60 17.05
C GLU A 379 -20.07 15.55 16.60
N LEU A 380 -18.90 15.97 16.15
CA LEU A 380 -17.88 15.18 15.49
C LEU A 380 -16.46 15.65 15.91
N PRO A 381 -16.11 15.59 17.21
CA PRO A 381 -14.88 16.18 17.74
C PRO A 381 -13.58 15.57 17.19
N GLY A 382 -13.64 14.42 16.50
CA GLY A 382 -12.51 13.80 15.81
C GLY A 382 -12.21 14.38 14.43
N VAL A 383 -13.09 15.24 13.87
CA VAL A 383 -12.93 15.83 12.54
C VAL A 383 -12.42 17.26 12.66
N ARG A 384 -11.32 17.57 11.98
CA ARG A 384 -10.82 18.95 11.85
C ARG A 384 -11.43 19.63 10.64
N ILE A 385 -11.57 20.95 10.70
CA ILE A 385 -11.97 21.77 9.56
C ILE A 385 -10.74 22.46 8.98
N GLU A 386 -10.69 22.53 7.66
CA GLU A 386 -9.71 23.32 6.91
C GLU A 386 -10.45 24.41 6.10
N ALA A 387 -9.77 25.55 5.92
CA ALA A 387 -10.21 26.64 5.05
C ALA A 387 -9.06 27.19 4.18
N ILE A 388 -9.33 27.36 2.88
CA ILE A 388 -8.31 27.80 1.92
C ILE A 388 -8.14 29.32 1.90
N ALA A 389 -6.91 29.81 1.86
CA ALA A 389 -6.58 31.21 1.57
C ALA A 389 -6.23 31.38 0.08
N TYR A 390 -7.25 31.52 -0.75
CA TYR A 390 -7.14 31.51 -2.21
C TYR A 390 -8.07 32.54 -2.89
N ALA A 391 -7.72 32.94 -4.11
CA ALA A 391 -8.50 33.85 -4.96
C ALA A 391 -9.08 35.11 -4.24
N THR A 392 -10.40 35.17 -4.08
CA THR A 392 -11.12 36.35 -3.53
C THR A 392 -11.08 36.45 -2.00
N HIS A 393 -10.43 35.50 -1.34
CA HIS A 393 -10.40 35.33 0.12
C HIS A 393 -8.98 35.00 0.63
N THR A 394 -7.94 35.47 -0.08
CA THR A 394 -6.53 35.25 0.32
C THR A 394 -6.08 36.11 1.51
N ASP A 395 -6.65 37.30 1.73
CA ASP A 395 -6.37 38.09 2.94
C ASP A 395 -7.03 37.44 4.17
N PRO A 396 -6.41 37.52 5.36
CA PRO A 396 -7.05 37.07 6.59
C PRO A 396 -8.35 37.86 6.85
N PRO A 397 -9.39 37.22 7.42
CA PRO A 397 -10.61 37.92 7.81
C PRO A 397 -10.33 38.96 8.90
N SER A 398 -11.21 39.94 9.04
CA SER A 398 -11.16 40.90 10.14
C SER A 398 -11.36 40.21 11.50
N PRO A 399 -10.86 40.76 12.62
CA PRO A 399 -10.89 40.09 13.93
C PRO A 399 -12.25 39.53 14.38
N GLN A 400 -13.35 40.17 13.99
CA GLN A 400 -14.71 39.72 14.33
C GLN A 400 -15.13 38.41 13.62
N TYR A 401 -14.47 38.05 12.53
CA TYR A 401 -14.71 36.84 11.74
C TYR A 401 -13.50 35.90 11.74
N MET A 402 -12.51 36.13 12.62
CA MET A 402 -11.32 35.29 12.66
C MET A 402 -11.67 33.84 12.97
N TYR A 403 -10.90 32.93 12.40
CA TYR A 403 -11.03 31.48 12.62
C TYR A 403 -10.59 31.10 14.04
N ASP A 404 -11.15 30.01 14.57
CA ASP A 404 -10.59 29.32 15.75
C ASP A 404 -9.23 28.70 15.40
N ASP A 405 -8.26 28.73 16.31
CA ASP A 405 -6.91 28.21 16.09
C ASP A 405 -6.87 26.71 15.77
N SER A 406 -7.96 25.97 16.03
CA SER A 406 -8.10 24.56 15.67
C SER A 406 -8.30 24.33 14.17
N ILE A 407 -8.83 25.34 13.45
CA ILE A 407 -9.07 25.29 12.00
C ILE A 407 -7.73 25.37 11.27
N ILE A 408 -7.53 24.54 10.26
CA ILE A 408 -6.34 24.61 9.42
C ILE A 408 -6.56 25.68 8.35
N ILE A 409 -5.57 26.52 8.09
CA ILE A 409 -5.60 27.45 6.96
C ILE A 409 -4.63 26.97 5.90
N ASP A 410 -5.09 26.62 4.71
CA ASP A 410 -4.21 26.22 3.61
C ASP A 410 -3.99 27.38 2.63
N PHE A 411 -2.77 27.92 2.61
CA PHE A 411 -2.43 29.08 1.80
C PHE A 411 -1.96 28.66 0.41
N ALA A 412 -2.70 29.07 -0.62
CA ALA A 412 -2.43 28.71 -2.01
C ALA A 412 -1.87 29.93 -2.79
N PRO A 413 -0.54 30.06 -2.98
CA PRO A 413 0.08 31.19 -3.65
C PRO A 413 -0.02 31.09 -5.19
N TYR A 414 -1.18 30.77 -5.76
CA TYR A 414 -1.36 30.47 -7.19
C TYR A 414 -0.72 31.51 -8.15
N GLY A 415 -0.78 32.79 -7.78
CA GLY A 415 -0.24 33.90 -8.58
C GLY A 415 1.28 34.11 -8.51
N ARG A 416 2.04 33.25 -7.81
CA ARG A 416 3.48 33.43 -7.59
C ARG A 416 4.33 33.13 -8.83
N SER A 417 5.56 33.62 -8.81
CA SER A 417 6.66 33.20 -9.69
C SER A 417 7.42 32.02 -9.09
N TYR A 418 7.81 31.09 -9.95
CA TYR A 418 8.74 29.99 -9.65
C TYR A 418 10.13 30.19 -10.26
N VAL A 419 10.37 31.34 -10.90
CA VAL A 419 11.69 31.67 -11.48
C VAL A 419 12.70 32.03 -10.40
N GLU A 420 12.22 32.51 -9.27
CA GLU A 420 12.96 32.86 -8.07
C GLU A 420 12.24 32.32 -6.84
N THR A 421 12.91 32.30 -5.69
CA THR A 421 12.29 31.84 -4.45
C THR A 421 11.14 32.77 -4.05
N ILE A 422 10.18 32.25 -3.28
CA ILE A 422 9.05 33.03 -2.76
C ILE A 422 9.50 34.21 -1.89
N PHE A 423 10.69 34.10 -1.30
CA PHE A 423 11.27 35.09 -0.40
C PHE A 423 12.36 35.95 -1.06
N ASP A 424 12.57 35.86 -2.38
CA ASP A 424 13.53 36.73 -3.06
C ASP A 424 13.08 38.20 -2.96
N PRO A 425 13.88 39.08 -2.31
CA PRO A 425 13.51 40.48 -2.13
C PRO A 425 13.42 41.28 -3.45
N ASN A 426 14.04 40.77 -4.52
CA ASN A 426 14.05 41.40 -5.83
C ASN A 426 12.82 41.02 -6.65
N SER A 427 12.11 39.94 -6.29
CA SER A 427 10.88 39.55 -6.97
C SER A 427 9.84 40.67 -6.88
N THR A 428 9.26 41.07 -8.01
CA THR A 428 8.09 41.96 -8.01
C THR A 428 6.78 41.20 -7.84
N VAL A 429 6.76 39.91 -8.19
CA VAL A 429 5.56 39.06 -8.15
C VAL A 429 5.41 38.42 -6.77
N ASN A 430 6.49 37.84 -6.22
CA ASN A 430 6.46 37.10 -4.95
C ASN A 430 6.34 38.01 -3.71
N LYS A 431 6.53 39.33 -3.85
CA LYS A 431 6.27 40.32 -2.78
C LYS A 431 4.85 40.26 -2.23
N THR A 432 3.87 39.97 -3.07
CA THR A 432 2.46 39.87 -2.65
C THR A 432 2.19 38.63 -1.81
N PRO A 433 2.45 37.39 -2.26
CA PRO A 433 2.21 36.20 -1.45
C PRO A 433 3.03 36.21 -0.16
N ILE A 434 4.29 36.66 -0.14
CA ILE A 434 5.06 36.71 1.11
C ILE A 434 4.52 37.74 2.11
N SER A 435 4.00 38.87 1.63
CA SER A 435 3.32 39.86 2.47
C SER A 435 2.05 39.27 3.09
N LEU A 436 1.28 38.50 2.32
CA LEU A 436 0.07 37.83 2.79
C LEU A 436 0.36 36.74 3.82
N ILE A 437 1.38 35.89 3.59
CA ILE A 437 1.82 34.89 4.58
C ILE A 437 2.21 35.57 5.90
N ASN A 438 2.97 36.67 5.84
CA ASN A 438 3.34 37.42 7.05
C ASN A 438 2.13 38.08 7.73
N LYS A 439 1.13 38.55 6.98
CA LYS A 439 -0.12 39.06 7.56
C LYS A 439 -0.88 37.95 8.30
N TRP A 440 -1.04 36.78 7.70
CA TRP A 440 -1.68 35.63 8.33
C TRP A 440 -0.98 35.26 9.64
N LYS A 441 0.34 35.09 9.60
CA LYS A 441 1.16 34.83 10.79
C LYS A 441 1.04 35.87 11.90
N ALA A 442 0.75 37.12 11.56
CA ALA A 442 0.62 38.18 12.54
C ALA A 442 -0.72 38.16 13.29
N VAL A 443 -1.75 37.51 12.72
CA VAL A 443 -3.14 37.60 13.22
C VAL A 443 -3.80 36.25 13.50
N PHE A 444 -3.24 35.15 13.01
CA PHE A 444 -3.74 33.79 13.18
C PHE A 444 -2.69 32.92 13.89
N HIS A 445 -3.12 32.12 14.88
CA HIS A 445 -2.22 31.36 15.76
C HIS A 445 -2.37 29.84 15.65
N GLY A 446 -3.28 29.37 14.79
CA GLY A 446 -3.45 27.95 14.46
C GLY A 446 -2.48 27.42 13.40
N ASP A 447 -2.81 26.24 12.87
CA ASP A 447 -2.02 25.55 11.85
C ASP A 447 -2.17 26.25 10.48
N LEU A 448 -1.14 27.00 10.05
CA LEU A 448 -1.03 27.55 8.69
C LEU A 448 -0.22 26.60 7.80
N SER A 449 -0.83 26.10 6.74
CA SER A 449 -0.25 25.20 5.74
C SER A 449 -0.05 25.88 4.40
N MET A 450 0.75 25.27 3.54
CA MET A 450 1.02 25.72 2.17
C MET A 450 0.55 24.69 1.16
N TYR A 451 -0.38 25.11 0.30
CA TYR A 451 -0.70 24.44 -0.95
C TYR A 451 0.24 24.97 -2.02
N GLU A 452 1.28 24.23 -2.37
CA GLU A 452 2.20 24.63 -3.44
C GLU A 452 1.81 24.06 -4.81
N TYR A 453 2.12 24.82 -5.87
CA TYR A 453 1.93 24.42 -7.26
C TYR A 453 3.26 24.04 -7.91
N TYR A 454 4.06 23.25 -7.19
CA TYR A 454 5.34 22.75 -7.71
C TYR A 454 5.16 21.85 -8.95
N ARG A 455 3.96 21.30 -9.11
CA ARG A 455 3.41 20.82 -10.38
C ARG A 455 2.07 21.53 -10.61
N ARG A 456 1.80 22.02 -11.83
CA ARG A 456 0.53 22.69 -12.18
C ARG A 456 0.07 22.35 -13.60
N TYR A 457 -1.25 22.32 -13.81
CA TYR A 457 -1.86 22.04 -15.12
C TYR A 457 -1.41 23.01 -16.23
N ALA A 458 -1.11 24.26 -15.86
CA ALA A 458 -0.67 25.32 -16.79
C ALA A 458 0.75 25.07 -17.33
N PHE A 459 1.45 24.06 -16.82
CA PHE A 459 2.68 23.56 -17.42
C PHE A 459 2.43 22.63 -18.61
N HIS A 460 1.19 22.22 -18.89
CA HIS A 460 0.84 21.31 -19.99
C HIS A 460 1.63 19.98 -19.96
N SER A 461 2.10 19.54 -18.79
CA SER A 461 2.99 18.38 -18.64
C SER A 461 4.30 18.45 -19.45
N VAL A 462 4.77 19.64 -19.84
CA VAL A 462 6.17 19.82 -20.25
C VAL A 462 7.08 19.65 -19.03
N PRO A 463 8.34 19.19 -19.19
CA PRO A 463 9.20 18.79 -18.07
C PRO A 463 9.78 19.99 -17.32
N PHE A 464 8.94 20.84 -16.71
CA PHE A 464 9.40 21.90 -15.83
C PHE A 464 9.44 21.39 -14.39
N VAL A 465 10.57 20.78 -14.03
CA VAL A 465 10.88 20.33 -12.66
C VAL A 465 11.83 21.32 -11.99
N MET A 466 11.75 21.43 -10.66
CA MET A 466 12.51 22.46 -9.91
C MET A 466 12.91 22.01 -8.49
N PRO A 467 13.65 20.90 -8.35
CA PRO A 467 13.98 20.33 -7.05
C PRO A 467 14.90 21.24 -6.21
N GLN A 468 15.79 22.03 -6.83
CA GLN A 468 16.64 23.00 -6.12
C GLN A 468 15.81 24.14 -5.49
N LEU A 469 14.73 24.57 -6.14
CA LEU A 469 13.84 25.60 -5.59
C LEU A 469 13.16 25.09 -4.32
N ILE A 470 12.63 23.87 -4.38
CA ILE A 470 12.02 23.19 -3.22
C ILE A 470 13.04 23.10 -2.08
N GLY A 471 14.29 22.75 -2.39
CA GLY A 471 15.41 22.74 -1.45
C GLY A 471 15.68 24.06 -0.73
N GLN A 472 15.36 25.19 -1.34
CA GLN A 472 15.53 26.52 -0.74
C GLN A 472 14.29 26.97 0.04
N GLU A 473 13.09 26.54 -0.37
CA GLU A 473 11.82 27.03 0.16
C GLU A 473 11.31 26.26 1.37
N LEU A 474 11.54 24.94 1.44
CA LEU A 474 11.11 24.12 2.57
C LEU A 474 11.78 24.56 3.90
N PRO A 475 13.12 24.78 3.97
CA PRO A 475 13.75 25.35 5.17
C PRO A 475 13.17 26.72 5.54
N PHE A 476 12.85 27.54 4.53
CA PHE A 476 12.28 28.87 4.73
C PHE A 476 10.86 28.79 5.32
N TYR A 477 9.97 27.96 4.76
CA TYR A 477 8.62 27.75 5.30
C TYR A 477 8.66 27.23 6.74
N ARG A 478 9.56 26.29 7.03
CA ARG A 478 9.77 25.82 8.40
C ARG A 478 10.25 26.95 9.33
N SER A 479 11.14 27.82 8.87
CA SER A 479 11.59 28.99 9.66
C SER A 479 10.46 29.98 9.94
N LEU A 480 9.41 29.97 9.12
CA LEU A 480 8.18 30.72 9.34
C LEU A 480 7.19 29.96 10.24
N GLY A 481 7.47 28.76 10.75
CA GLY A 481 6.52 28.00 11.55
C GLY A 481 5.26 27.59 10.76
N ILE A 482 5.39 27.42 9.44
CA ILE A 482 4.35 26.79 8.62
C ILE A 482 4.18 25.34 9.10
N ALA A 483 2.95 24.95 9.40
CA ALA A 483 2.61 23.66 9.98
C ALA A 483 2.51 22.54 8.94
N GLY A 484 2.18 22.88 7.69
CA GLY A 484 1.99 21.88 6.64
C GLY A 484 2.42 22.31 5.25
N ILE A 485 2.67 21.30 4.40
CA ILE A 485 3.05 21.49 3.00
C ILE A 485 2.44 20.37 2.15
N GLY A 486 2.00 20.71 0.94
CA GLY A 486 1.64 19.73 -0.06
C GLY A 486 1.68 20.30 -1.46
N THR A 487 1.49 19.42 -2.44
CA THR A 487 1.34 19.80 -3.84
C THR A 487 0.38 18.85 -4.51
N TYR A 488 -0.36 19.37 -5.47
CA TYR A 488 -1.16 18.60 -6.40
C TYR A 488 -0.33 17.52 -7.13
N SER A 489 -0.96 16.38 -7.42
CA SER A 489 -0.37 15.28 -8.21
C SER A 489 -1.38 14.62 -9.16
N GLU A 490 -0.90 14.05 -10.27
CA GLU A 490 -1.69 13.22 -11.20
C GLU A 490 -0.89 12.00 -11.67
N PRO A 491 -1.49 10.80 -11.69
CA PRO A 491 -0.86 9.61 -12.26
C PRO A 491 -0.45 9.77 -13.72
N GLY A 492 -1.19 10.52 -14.53
CA GLY A 492 -0.97 10.59 -15.99
C GLY A 492 0.34 11.25 -16.42
N ASP A 493 0.97 12.04 -15.55
CA ASP A 493 2.25 12.73 -15.82
C ASP A 493 3.28 12.58 -14.69
N TRP A 494 3.15 11.55 -13.85
CA TRP A 494 4.03 11.38 -12.69
C TRP A 494 5.51 11.23 -13.03
N ILE A 495 5.89 10.48 -14.07
CA ILE A 495 7.29 10.30 -14.49
C ILE A 495 7.91 11.64 -14.89
N THR A 496 7.14 12.53 -15.51
CA THR A 496 7.59 13.89 -15.86
C THR A 496 7.95 14.71 -14.63
N PHE A 497 7.21 14.55 -13.53
CA PHE A 497 7.37 15.32 -12.29
C PHE A 497 7.95 14.50 -11.12
N GLU A 498 8.46 13.29 -11.37
CA GLU A 498 8.85 12.34 -10.33
C GLU A 498 9.84 12.94 -9.32
N ILE A 499 10.93 13.53 -9.82
CA ILE A 499 11.95 14.17 -8.98
C ILE A 499 11.36 15.32 -8.15
N THR A 500 10.36 16.03 -8.66
CA THR A 500 9.68 17.12 -7.93
C THR A 500 8.89 16.55 -6.75
N HIS A 501 8.14 15.47 -6.98
CA HIS A 501 7.37 14.80 -5.94
C HIS A 501 8.27 14.12 -4.90
N TYR A 502 9.33 13.45 -5.33
CA TYR A 502 10.29 12.78 -4.45
C TYR A 502 11.01 13.77 -3.53
N ILE A 503 11.59 14.83 -4.09
CA ILE A 503 12.34 15.83 -3.31
C ILE A 503 11.42 16.59 -2.35
N LEU A 504 10.20 16.94 -2.79
CA LEU A 504 9.20 17.53 -1.88
C LEU A 504 8.89 16.61 -0.70
N ALA A 505 8.67 15.32 -0.94
CA ALA A 505 8.32 14.40 0.13
C ALA A 505 9.47 14.27 1.15
N LYS A 506 10.71 14.11 0.68
CA LYS A 506 11.90 14.06 1.55
C LYS A 506 12.08 15.32 2.39
N LEU A 507 11.95 16.50 1.78
CA LEU A 507 12.13 17.77 2.48
C LEU A 507 10.93 18.16 3.35
N SER A 508 9.73 17.65 3.06
CA SER A 508 8.57 17.78 3.96
C SER A 508 8.74 16.98 5.25
N TRP A 509 9.44 15.84 5.17
CA TRP A 509 9.84 15.09 6.35
C TRP A 509 11.00 15.79 7.07
N ASN A 510 12.10 16.09 6.36
CA ASN A 510 13.26 16.74 6.95
C ASN A 510 13.78 17.87 6.05
N ALA A 511 13.47 19.11 6.43
CA ALA A 511 13.88 20.31 5.71
C ALA A 511 15.36 20.67 5.90
N ASP A 512 16.11 19.99 6.79
CA ASP A 512 17.56 20.20 6.94
C ASP A 512 18.40 19.39 5.95
N LEU A 513 17.78 18.46 5.22
CA LEU A 513 18.50 17.67 4.23
C LEU A 513 19.08 18.57 3.13
N ASN A 514 20.32 18.28 2.72
CA ASN A 514 20.93 18.97 1.60
C ASN A 514 20.24 18.56 0.31
N ALA A 515 19.51 19.48 -0.31
CA ALA A 515 18.77 19.20 -1.53
C ALA A 515 19.65 18.77 -2.70
N GLN A 516 20.87 19.31 -2.84
CA GLN A 516 21.78 18.89 -3.90
C GLN A 516 22.22 17.43 -3.70
N THR A 517 22.55 17.04 -2.47
CA THR A 517 22.88 15.64 -2.15
C THR A 517 21.72 14.69 -2.45
N LEU A 518 20.48 15.08 -2.13
CA LEU A 518 19.29 14.29 -2.47
C LEU A 518 19.07 14.16 -3.98
N ILE A 519 19.30 15.23 -4.73
CA ILE A 519 19.21 15.24 -6.20
C ILE A 519 20.30 14.34 -6.80
N ASP A 520 21.54 14.44 -6.30
CA ASP A 520 22.65 13.62 -6.76
C ASP A 520 22.41 12.13 -6.47
N ASP A 521 21.90 11.79 -5.27
CA ASP A 521 21.51 10.41 -4.91
C ASP A 521 20.36 9.88 -5.77
N TYR A 522 19.33 10.69 -6.02
CA TYR A 522 18.22 10.35 -6.91
C TYR A 522 18.75 10.04 -8.32
N ILE A 523 19.56 10.93 -8.89
CA ILE A 523 20.08 10.78 -10.26
C ILE A 523 20.98 9.54 -10.33
N GLN A 524 21.88 9.37 -9.35
CA GLN A 524 22.80 8.24 -9.29
C GLN A 524 22.07 6.90 -9.16
N SER A 525 21.08 6.83 -8.28
CA SER A 525 20.31 5.60 -8.04
C SER A 525 19.35 5.28 -9.18
N ARG A 526 18.78 6.30 -9.86
CA ARG A 526 17.85 6.11 -10.98
C ARG A 526 18.55 5.78 -12.30
N TYR A 527 19.67 6.43 -12.59
CA TYR A 527 20.25 6.42 -13.95
C TYR A 527 21.65 5.82 -14.01
N GLY A 528 22.30 5.57 -12.88
CA GLY A 528 23.57 4.84 -12.81
C GLY A 528 24.66 5.44 -13.70
N ALA A 529 25.08 4.72 -14.73
CA ALA A 529 26.10 5.18 -15.68
C ALA A 529 25.70 6.43 -16.50
N ALA A 530 24.39 6.73 -16.59
CA ALA A 530 23.85 7.89 -17.31
C ALA A 530 23.65 9.13 -16.42
N SER A 531 24.12 9.11 -15.17
CA SER A 531 23.87 10.17 -14.19
C SER A 531 24.38 11.54 -14.61
N GLN A 532 25.53 11.61 -15.29
CA GLN A 532 26.09 12.87 -15.76
C GLN A 532 25.20 13.54 -16.80
N GLU A 533 24.75 12.79 -17.81
CA GLU A 533 23.79 13.26 -18.82
C GLU A 533 22.47 13.69 -18.17
N MET A 534 21.98 12.90 -17.22
CA MET A 534 20.70 13.17 -16.58
C MET A 534 20.74 14.38 -15.66
N SER A 535 21.87 14.65 -15.01
CA SER A 535 22.09 15.91 -14.30
C SER A 535 21.99 17.12 -15.23
N GLU A 536 22.58 17.04 -16.43
CA GLU A 536 22.50 18.12 -17.41
C GLU A 536 21.09 18.23 -18.04
N TYR A 537 20.42 17.10 -18.29
CA TYR A 537 19.02 17.07 -18.72
C TYR A 537 18.12 17.83 -17.75
N PHE A 538 18.16 17.51 -16.44
CA PHE A 538 17.31 18.17 -15.45
C PHE A 538 17.59 19.66 -15.34
N ARG A 539 18.87 20.07 -15.40
CA ARG A 539 19.26 21.48 -15.43
C ARG A 539 18.66 22.23 -16.63
N LEU A 540 18.71 21.62 -17.82
CA LEU A 540 18.22 22.21 -19.07
C LEU A 540 16.69 22.35 -19.09
N VAL A 541 15.96 21.34 -18.64
CA VAL A 541 14.49 21.37 -18.64
C VAL A 541 13.94 22.31 -17.57
N GLU A 542 14.60 22.42 -16.42
CA GLU A 542 14.31 23.45 -15.42
C GLU A 542 14.52 24.86 -15.99
N GLU A 543 15.66 25.12 -16.64
CA GLU A 543 15.96 26.42 -17.25
C GLU A 543 14.96 26.79 -18.37
N ALA A 544 14.53 25.79 -19.15
CA ALA A 544 13.51 25.96 -20.17
C ALA A 544 12.18 26.44 -19.55
N GLY A 545 11.72 25.77 -18.49
CA GLY A 545 10.49 26.13 -17.80
C GLY A 545 10.56 27.48 -17.09
N ARG A 546 11.65 27.79 -16.38
CA ARG A 546 11.87 29.12 -15.76
C ARG A 546 11.77 30.27 -16.77
N THR A 547 12.19 30.03 -18.01
CA THR A 547 12.11 31.06 -19.06
C THR A 547 10.67 31.44 -19.41
N ILE A 548 9.76 30.47 -19.44
CA ILE A 548 8.35 30.70 -19.80
C ILE A 548 7.49 31.04 -18.59
N PHE A 549 7.67 30.33 -17.48
CA PHE A 549 6.73 30.36 -16.35
C PHE A 549 7.08 31.41 -15.29
N SER A 550 7.69 32.53 -15.71
CA SER A 550 7.77 33.80 -14.93
C SER A 550 6.41 34.47 -14.70
N SER A 551 5.34 33.92 -15.27
CA SER A 551 3.94 34.31 -15.06
C SER A 551 3.09 33.04 -14.90
N PRO A 552 1.99 33.09 -14.12
CA PRO A 552 1.03 31.99 -14.04
C PRO A 552 0.53 31.49 -15.40
N ALA A 553 0.30 32.41 -16.36
CA ALA A 553 -0.18 32.07 -17.70
C ALA A 553 0.93 31.63 -18.68
N GLY A 554 2.20 31.77 -18.31
CA GLY A 554 3.35 31.53 -19.19
C GLY A 554 3.56 32.62 -20.25
N ASN A 555 4.82 32.98 -20.48
CA ASN A 555 5.23 34.06 -21.41
C ASN A 555 5.46 33.54 -22.85
N TYR A 556 4.54 32.71 -23.35
CA TYR A 556 4.59 32.07 -24.67
C TYR A 556 4.48 33.03 -25.86
N ASN A 557 4.13 34.31 -25.65
CA ASN A 557 3.99 35.31 -26.70
C ASN A 557 5.29 36.09 -26.98
N ILE A 558 6.39 35.76 -26.30
CA ILE A 558 7.68 36.43 -26.44
C ILE A 558 8.64 35.51 -27.20
N ILE A 559 8.99 35.86 -28.44
CA ILE A 559 9.81 35.01 -29.32
C ILE A 559 11.16 34.64 -28.71
N ALA A 560 11.81 35.57 -27.99
CA ALA A 560 13.09 35.30 -27.32
C ALA A 560 12.96 34.19 -26.26
N ASN A 561 11.88 34.20 -25.48
CA ASN A 561 11.64 33.22 -24.43
C ASN A 561 11.35 31.85 -25.03
N VAL A 562 10.47 31.78 -26.03
CA VAL A 562 10.12 30.53 -26.73
C VAL A 562 11.33 29.94 -27.47
N THR A 563 12.17 30.79 -28.09
CA THR A 563 13.41 30.36 -28.74
C THR A 563 14.38 29.73 -27.74
N LYS A 564 14.55 30.36 -26.57
CA LYS A 564 15.42 29.83 -25.52
C LYS A 564 14.90 28.50 -24.96
N MET A 565 13.60 28.41 -24.65
CA MET A 565 12.96 27.16 -24.21
C MET A 565 13.18 26.04 -25.22
N ARG A 566 12.93 26.30 -26.51
CA ARG A 566 13.13 25.33 -27.60
C ARG A 566 14.58 24.84 -27.66
N ASN A 567 15.55 25.75 -27.60
CA ASN A 567 16.97 25.40 -27.66
C ASN A 567 17.42 24.56 -26.45
N ASN A 568 16.87 24.83 -25.26
CA ASN A 568 17.15 24.03 -24.08
C ASN A 568 16.56 22.63 -24.19
N TYR A 569 15.32 22.48 -24.68
CA TYR A 569 14.73 21.15 -24.90
C TYR A 569 15.44 20.35 -25.99
N LEU A 570 15.93 20.98 -27.06
CA LEU A 570 16.75 20.30 -28.06
C LEU A 570 18.08 19.80 -27.48
N GLN A 571 18.72 20.59 -26.61
CA GLN A 571 19.92 20.14 -25.90
C GLN A 571 19.61 19.03 -24.90
N ALA A 572 18.49 19.13 -24.17
CA ALA A 572 18.05 18.10 -23.23
C ALA A 572 17.78 16.78 -23.95
N LYS A 573 17.16 16.83 -25.14
CA LYS A 573 16.99 15.64 -25.99
C LYS A 573 18.33 15.00 -26.35
N SER A 574 19.35 15.80 -26.71
CA SER A 574 20.69 15.28 -26.99
C SER A 574 21.34 14.62 -25.77
N GLN A 575 21.15 15.18 -24.56
CA GLN A 575 21.62 14.53 -23.32
C GLN A 575 20.90 13.20 -23.09
N LEU A 576 19.60 13.16 -23.35
CA LEU A 576 18.80 11.96 -23.15
C LEU A 576 19.17 10.85 -24.15
N GLU A 577 19.44 11.18 -25.41
CA GLU A 577 19.95 10.24 -26.42
C GLU A 577 21.33 9.68 -26.00
N SER A 578 22.20 10.53 -25.47
CA SER A 578 23.48 10.09 -24.88
C SER A 578 23.27 9.16 -23.68
N ALA A 579 22.35 9.51 -22.78
CA ALA A 579 22.00 8.70 -21.61
C ALA A 579 21.47 7.31 -22.01
N GLN A 580 20.60 7.25 -23.01
CA GLN A 580 20.06 5.99 -23.55
C GLN A 580 21.16 5.06 -24.08
N SER A 581 22.22 5.62 -24.68
CA SER A 581 23.37 4.83 -25.16
C SER A 581 24.23 4.24 -24.03
N LYS A 582 24.12 4.77 -22.81
CA LYS A 582 24.88 4.34 -21.63
C LYS A 582 24.11 3.40 -20.70
N ALA A 583 22.78 3.42 -20.74
CA ALA A 583 21.95 2.55 -19.93
C ALA A 583 21.93 1.13 -20.51
N ALA A 584 22.10 0.12 -19.65
CA ALA A 584 21.98 -1.27 -20.08
C ALA A 584 20.52 -1.61 -20.43
N SER A 585 20.32 -2.29 -21.55
CA SER A 585 18.98 -2.74 -21.99
C SER A 585 18.28 -3.58 -20.92
N GLY A 586 16.97 -3.39 -20.77
CA GLY A 586 16.16 -4.14 -19.79
C GLY A 586 16.31 -3.66 -18.34
N THR A 587 17.07 -2.59 -18.07
CA THR A 587 17.14 -1.96 -16.73
C THR A 587 16.07 -0.89 -16.55
N GLY A 588 15.72 -0.59 -15.29
CA GLY A 588 14.82 0.52 -14.96
C GLY A 588 15.31 1.89 -15.46
N ALA A 589 16.63 2.09 -15.55
CA ALA A 589 17.20 3.28 -16.16
C ALA A 589 16.81 3.40 -17.65
N ALA A 590 17.02 2.34 -18.44
CA ALA A 590 16.67 2.33 -19.86
C ALA A 590 15.16 2.56 -20.08
N PHE A 591 14.35 1.95 -19.22
CA PHE A 591 12.90 2.12 -19.20
C PHE A 591 12.46 3.58 -19.01
N LEU A 592 12.98 4.26 -17.98
CA LEU A 592 12.63 5.65 -17.69
C LEU A 592 13.13 6.61 -18.77
N LEU A 593 14.36 6.37 -19.26
CA LEU A 593 14.95 7.18 -20.33
C LEU A 593 14.13 7.13 -21.61
N GLN A 594 13.48 6.00 -21.92
CA GLN A 594 12.58 5.90 -23.07
C GLN A 594 11.32 6.76 -22.90
N ARG A 595 10.69 6.73 -21.73
CA ARG A 595 9.48 7.52 -21.43
C ARG A 595 9.78 9.02 -21.39
N LEU A 596 10.90 9.42 -20.79
CA LEU A 596 11.36 10.82 -20.84
C LEU A 596 11.67 11.29 -22.27
N ALA A 597 11.98 10.36 -23.20
CA ALA A 597 12.22 10.71 -24.60
C ALA A 597 10.91 11.05 -25.32
N TRP A 598 9.84 10.32 -25.02
CA TRP A 598 8.50 10.68 -25.48
C TRP A 598 8.05 12.03 -24.92
N ASN A 599 8.31 12.29 -23.63
CA ASN A 599 7.97 13.58 -23.02
C ASN A 599 8.74 14.75 -23.64
N ILE A 600 10.05 14.62 -23.86
CA ILE A 600 10.84 15.72 -24.45
C ILE A 600 10.46 15.99 -25.91
N ASP A 601 10.09 14.96 -26.67
CA ASP A 601 9.56 15.12 -28.03
C ASP A 601 8.24 15.88 -28.06
N TYR A 602 7.34 15.58 -27.12
CA TYR A 602 6.12 16.35 -26.90
C TYR A 602 6.44 17.81 -26.53
N ALA A 603 7.35 18.04 -25.58
CA ALA A 603 7.70 19.39 -25.12
C ALA A 603 8.32 20.25 -26.24
N ILE A 604 9.13 19.64 -27.11
CA ILE A 604 9.67 20.30 -28.31
C ILE A 604 8.53 20.66 -29.26
N ALA A 605 7.61 19.73 -29.56
CA ALA A 605 6.48 19.99 -30.45
C ALA A 605 5.51 21.06 -29.91
N ASP A 606 5.25 21.05 -28.60
CA ASP A 606 4.48 22.09 -27.92
C ASP A 606 5.13 23.47 -28.07
N THR A 607 6.44 23.56 -27.79
CA THR A 607 7.18 24.81 -27.86
C THR A 607 7.25 25.33 -29.30
N GLU A 608 7.43 24.44 -30.26
CA GLU A 608 7.52 24.76 -31.69
C GLU A 608 6.20 25.32 -32.25
N THR A 609 5.07 24.96 -31.65
CA THR A 609 3.76 25.54 -32.00
C THR A 609 3.79 27.06 -31.90
N ASP A 610 4.28 27.61 -30.78
CA ASP A 610 4.38 29.05 -30.57
C ASP A 610 5.59 29.66 -31.29
N TYR A 611 6.71 28.95 -31.36
CA TYR A 611 7.91 29.42 -32.05
C TYR A 611 7.61 29.79 -33.51
N TYR A 612 7.02 28.86 -34.26
CA TYR A 612 6.69 29.09 -35.67
C TYR A 612 5.53 30.08 -35.84
N ARG A 613 4.55 30.07 -34.93
CA ARG A 613 3.46 31.06 -34.93
C ARG A 613 4.01 32.48 -34.81
N LEU A 614 4.95 32.72 -33.90
CA LEU A 614 5.58 34.03 -33.67
C LEU A 614 6.50 34.46 -34.82
N LEU A 615 7.00 33.51 -35.62
CA LEU A 615 7.71 33.77 -36.87
C LEU A 615 6.79 33.93 -38.09
N ASN A 616 5.46 33.85 -37.90
CA ASN A 616 4.44 33.83 -38.95
C ASN A 616 4.54 32.64 -39.93
N ASP A 617 5.20 31.54 -39.53
CA ASP A 617 5.22 30.28 -40.28
C ASP A 617 4.04 29.38 -39.87
N THR A 618 2.91 29.59 -40.53
CA THR A 618 1.64 28.91 -40.20
C THR A 618 1.69 27.41 -40.48
N ASN A 619 2.41 26.97 -41.53
CA ASN A 619 2.50 25.57 -41.90
C ASN A 619 3.32 24.78 -40.89
N SER A 620 4.50 25.30 -40.49
CA SER A 620 5.34 24.65 -39.48
C SER A 620 4.68 24.67 -38.10
N SER A 621 3.98 25.76 -37.75
CA SER A 621 3.19 25.82 -36.51
C SER A 621 2.09 24.75 -36.50
N LYS A 622 1.34 24.58 -37.60
CA LYS A 622 0.32 23.52 -37.72
C LYS A 622 0.94 22.12 -37.64
N ALA A 623 2.07 21.88 -38.29
CA ALA A 623 2.77 20.60 -38.23
C ALA A 623 3.29 20.29 -36.81
N ALA A 624 3.77 21.30 -36.08
CA ALA A 624 4.16 21.15 -34.68
C ALA A 624 2.96 20.79 -33.77
N LYS A 625 1.81 21.44 -33.96
CA LYS A 625 0.57 21.08 -33.27
C LYS A 625 0.15 19.63 -33.53
N MET A 626 0.24 19.17 -34.78
CA MET A 626 -0.07 17.78 -35.13
C MET A 626 0.86 16.80 -34.42
N ARG A 627 2.18 17.05 -34.41
CA ARG A 627 3.12 16.21 -33.65
C ARG A 627 2.83 16.19 -32.14
N ALA A 628 2.50 17.34 -31.55
CA ALA A 628 2.13 17.40 -30.14
C ALA A 628 0.85 16.58 -29.86
N GLN A 629 -0.15 16.69 -30.73
CA GLN A 629 -1.39 15.92 -30.65
C GLN A 629 -1.17 14.42 -30.84
N ASP A 630 -0.30 14.02 -31.78
CA ASP A 630 0.06 12.62 -32.02
C ASP A 630 0.77 12.03 -30.80
N ALA A 631 1.69 12.78 -30.17
CA ALA A 631 2.34 12.38 -28.93
C ALA A 631 1.35 12.22 -27.77
N ILE A 632 0.41 13.16 -27.59
CA ILE A 632 -0.67 13.03 -26.60
C ILE A 632 -1.51 11.78 -26.88
N ASN A 633 -1.85 11.53 -28.15
CA ASN A 633 -2.69 10.39 -28.51
C ASN A 633 -1.98 9.05 -28.29
N ALA A 634 -0.67 9.02 -28.50
CA ALA A 634 0.14 7.82 -28.37
C ALA A 634 0.48 7.49 -26.90
N HIS A 635 0.62 8.50 -26.03
CA HIS A 635 1.26 8.32 -24.73
C HIS A 635 0.55 9.01 -23.54
N ARG A 636 -0.69 9.48 -23.71
CA ARG A 636 -1.49 9.99 -22.58
C ARG A 636 -1.69 8.88 -21.55
N PHE A 637 -1.62 9.25 -20.27
CA PHE A 637 -1.80 8.35 -19.11
C PHE A 637 -0.69 7.31 -18.88
N ASP A 638 0.39 7.32 -19.66
CA ASP A 638 1.57 6.45 -19.46
C ASP A 638 2.62 7.08 -18.51
N GLY A 639 2.18 7.98 -17.64
CA GLY A 639 3.03 8.69 -16.68
C GLY A 639 3.81 9.87 -17.24
N ILE A 640 3.71 10.19 -18.54
CA ILE A 640 4.50 11.27 -19.16
C ILE A 640 3.70 12.52 -19.53
N MET A 641 2.38 12.40 -19.69
CA MET A 641 1.55 13.46 -20.23
C MET A 641 0.10 13.26 -19.81
N LEU A 642 -0.48 14.32 -19.26
CA LEU A 642 -1.88 14.38 -18.92
C LEU A 642 -2.68 15.14 -19.99
N GLN A 643 -3.72 14.51 -20.53
CA GLN A 643 -4.70 15.19 -21.37
C GLN A 643 -5.68 15.98 -20.49
N ASN A 644 -5.30 17.19 -20.10
CA ASN A 644 -6.10 18.09 -19.27
C ASN A 644 -6.76 19.23 -20.09
N THR A 645 -7.60 20.05 -19.43
CA THR A 645 -8.32 21.15 -20.09
C THR A 645 -7.42 22.18 -20.78
N TYR A 646 -6.22 22.45 -20.24
CA TYR A 646 -5.28 23.45 -20.77
C TYR A 646 -4.54 22.96 -22.00
N SER A 647 -4.01 21.73 -21.94
CA SER A 647 -3.38 21.05 -23.08
C SER A 647 -4.38 20.89 -24.24
N MET A 648 -5.61 20.46 -23.95
CA MET A 648 -6.65 20.27 -24.97
C MET A 648 -7.05 21.57 -25.70
N ARG A 649 -7.30 22.67 -24.97
CA ARG A 649 -7.64 23.97 -25.59
C ARG A 649 -6.59 24.44 -26.59
N ARG A 650 -5.32 24.14 -26.33
CA ARG A 650 -4.17 24.63 -27.11
C ARG A 650 -4.04 23.97 -28.49
N TYR A 651 -4.39 22.70 -28.61
CA TYR A 651 -4.26 21.93 -29.85
C TYR A 651 -5.59 21.72 -30.58
N ILE A 652 -6.72 21.61 -29.86
CA ILE A 652 -8.05 21.30 -30.43
C ILE A 652 -8.75 22.55 -31.00
N ALA A 653 -8.57 23.74 -30.41
CA ALA A 653 -9.25 24.97 -30.85
C ALA A 653 -8.92 25.41 -32.30
N THR A 654 -7.86 24.89 -32.90
CA THR A 654 -7.45 25.19 -34.28
C THR A 654 -8.19 24.40 -35.37
N LEU A 655 -9.12 23.49 -35.01
CA LEU A 655 -9.90 22.68 -35.95
C LEU A 655 -11.39 23.08 -36.01
N GLY A 656 -11.79 24.18 -35.37
CA GLY A 656 -13.13 24.76 -35.52
C GLY A 656 -14.22 24.16 -34.62
N ASN A 657 -13.86 23.38 -33.59
CA ASN A 657 -14.84 22.76 -32.69
C ASN A 657 -14.66 23.25 -31.24
N THR A 658 -15.62 24.04 -30.73
CA THR A 658 -15.56 24.69 -29.41
C THR A 658 -16.42 24.04 -28.32
N ASP A 659 -17.14 22.95 -28.59
CA ASP A 659 -18.19 22.42 -27.68
C ASP A 659 -17.79 21.19 -26.84
N TRP A 660 -16.51 20.95 -26.60
CA TRP A 660 -16.07 19.69 -25.98
C TRP A 660 -16.03 19.68 -24.44
N MET A 661 -16.27 20.81 -23.77
CA MET A 661 -16.39 20.79 -22.29
C MET A 661 -17.67 20.10 -21.80
N TYR A 662 -18.49 19.54 -22.72
CA TYR A 662 -19.79 18.93 -22.41
C TYR A 662 -20.03 17.50 -22.95
N ASP A 663 -19.03 16.74 -23.41
CA ASP A 663 -19.29 15.38 -23.93
C ASP A 663 -18.20 14.33 -23.64
N VAL A 664 -17.57 14.41 -22.46
CA VAL A 664 -16.83 13.27 -21.85
C VAL A 664 -17.71 12.52 -20.84
N SER A 665 -18.89 13.05 -20.49
CA SER A 665 -19.84 12.47 -19.53
C SER A 665 -20.76 11.38 -20.12
N ARG A 666 -20.68 11.10 -21.44
CA ARG A 666 -21.57 10.14 -22.12
C ARG A 666 -20.89 8.94 -22.77
N GLY A 667 -19.59 8.74 -22.59
CA GLY A 667 -18.92 7.51 -23.05
C GLY A 667 -18.94 7.27 -24.57
N LYS A 668 -19.14 8.29 -25.40
CA LYS A 668 -19.08 8.15 -26.87
C LYS A 668 -17.71 8.54 -27.41
N LEU A 669 -17.07 7.61 -28.13
CA LEU A 669 -15.87 7.89 -28.93
C LEU A 669 -16.20 8.92 -30.01
N ARG A 670 -15.46 10.03 -30.07
CA ARG A 670 -15.41 10.92 -31.24
C ARG A 670 -14.02 10.77 -31.88
N TYR A 671 -13.94 10.76 -33.23
CA TYR A 671 -12.76 10.58 -34.10
C TYR A 671 -12.40 9.16 -34.59
N ALA A 672 -13.34 8.47 -35.22
CA ALA A 672 -13.05 7.35 -36.14
C ALA A 672 -12.79 7.91 -37.57
N PRO A 673 -11.73 7.53 -38.32
CA PRO A 673 -11.65 7.84 -39.74
C PRO A 673 -12.84 7.31 -40.53
N MET A 674 -13.18 8.01 -41.62
CA MET A 674 -14.33 7.68 -42.45
C MET A 674 -13.92 6.95 -43.72
N VAL A 675 -14.72 5.96 -44.11
CA VAL A 675 -14.53 5.17 -45.32
C VAL A 675 -15.78 5.24 -46.19
N THR A 676 -15.61 5.58 -47.47
CA THR A 676 -16.73 5.57 -48.43
C THR A 676 -16.23 5.33 -49.85
N THR A 677 -17.06 4.73 -50.70
CA THR A 677 -16.82 4.60 -52.14
C THR A 677 -17.36 5.78 -52.95
N MET A 678 -18.13 6.67 -52.30
CA MET A 678 -18.84 7.76 -52.97
C MET A 678 -18.16 9.12 -52.72
N GLY A 679 -18.18 10.00 -53.72
CA GLY A 679 -17.68 11.36 -53.56
C GLY A 679 -18.67 12.29 -52.85
N THR A 680 -18.20 13.45 -52.42
CA THR A 680 -19.00 14.47 -51.73
C THR A 680 -19.57 15.51 -52.69
N TYR A 681 -20.83 15.90 -52.47
CA TYR A 681 -21.45 17.05 -53.12
C TYR A 681 -21.19 18.35 -52.32
N GLN A 682 -20.54 19.33 -52.96
CA GLN A 682 -20.17 20.62 -52.36
C GLN A 682 -19.32 20.47 -51.08
N ASN A 683 -19.69 21.14 -49.98
CA ASN A 683 -18.97 21.14 -48.71
C ASN A 683 -19.56 20.13 -47.69
N ASN A 684 -20.36 19.16 -48.14
CA ASN A 684 -21.05 18.19 -47.29
C ASN A 684 -20.20 16.91 -47.11
N PHE A 685 -19.03 17.09 -46.51
CA PHE A 685 -17.97 16.07 -46.45
C PHE A 685 -18.38 14.84 -45.65
N VAL A 686 -17.76 13.69 -45.96
CA VAL A 686 -18.00 12.42 -45.24
C VAL A 686 -17.66 12.52 -43.75
N THR A 687 -16.81 13.48 -43.36
CA THR A 687 -16.47 13.78 -41.97
C THR A 687 -17.65 14.24 -41.13
N ASN A 688 -18.72 14.74 -41.76
CA ASN A 688 -19.90 15.24 -41.05
C ASN A 688 -20.71 14.10 -40.41
N ILE A 689 -20.51 12.84 -40.81
CA ILE A 689 -21.31 11.73 -40.26
C ILE A 689 -20.88 11.31 -38.84
N VAL A 690 -19.84 11.92 -38.26
CA VAL A 690 -19.36 11.62 -36.91
C VAL A 690 -19.09 12.89 -36.09
N ASP A 691 -19.61 14.03 -36.55
CA ASP A 691 -19.40 15.32 -35.90
C ASP A 691 -20.37 15.54 -34.71
N GLY A 692 -21.40 14.69 -34.59
CA GLY A 692 -22.40 14.74 -33.54
C GLY A 692 -23.40 15.89 -33.72
N ASP A 693 -23.47 16.51 -34.89
CA ASP A 693 -24.42 17.57 -35.25
C ASP A 693 -25.40 17.06 -36.32
N GLU A 694 -26.63 16.69 -35.92
CA GLU A 694 -27.65 16.29 -36.89
C GLU A 694 -28.10 17.44 -37.83
N GLY A 695 -27.62 18.67 -37.63
CA GLY A 695 -27.81 19.79 -38.55
C GLY A 695 -26.88 19.76 -39.77
N THR A 696 -25.77 19.01 -39.73
CA THR A 696 -24.86 18.82 -40.86
C THR A 696 -25.13 17.48 -41.56
N VAL A 697 -24.65 17.32 -42.80
CA VAL A 697 -24.79 16.06 -43.54
C VAL A 697 -23.51 15.75 -44.30
N PHE A 698 -23.18 14.47 -44.43
CA PHE A 698 -22.53 13.96 -45.63
C PHE A 698 -23.57 13.88 -46.73
N TRP A 699 -23.29 14.43 -47.91
CA TRP A 699 -24.15 14.29 -49.08
C TRP A 699 -23.36 13.69 -50.23
N SER A 700 -23.80 12.53 -50.71
CA SER A 700 -23.15 11.88 -51.86
C SER A 700 -23.32 12.73 -53.12
N ASN A 701 -22.32 12.72 -54.00
CA ASN A 701 -22.39 13.38 -55.32
C ASN A 701 -22.93 12.48 -56.44
N THR A 702 -23.35 11.28 -56.08
CA THR A 702 -23.91 10.26 -56.98
C THR A 702 -24.96 9.43 -56.25
N SER A 703 -25.87 8.82 -57.01
CA SER A 703 -26.80 7.81 -56.50
C SER A 703 -26.02 6.51 -56.23
N PRO A 704 -26.24 5.80 -55.10
CA PRO A 704 -25.49 4.60 -54.79
C PRO A 704 -25.89 3.43 -55.71
N GLY A 705 -24.88 2.75 -56.24
CA GLY A 705 -25.00 1.48 -56.94
C GLY A 705 -24.91 0.28 -55.98
N ILE A 706 -25.02 -0.93 -56.53
CA ILE A 706 -24.84 -2.17 -55.76
C ILE A 706 -23.39 -2.22 -55.24
N GLY A 707 -23.24 -2.35 -53.92
CA GLY A 707 -21.94 -2.45 -53.27
C GLY A 707 -21.35 -1.13 -52.76
N ASP A 708 -21.93 0.02 -53.11
CA ASP A 708 -21.50 1.31 -52.56
C ASP A 708 -21.73 1.39 -51.05
N TYR A 709 -20.82 2.03 -50.32
CA TYR A 709 -20.89 2.10 -48.86
C TYR A 709 -20.42 3.43 -48.27
N VAL A 710 -20.84 3.65 -47.02
CA VAL A 710 -20.30 4.66 -46.11
C VAL A 710 -20.09 4.00 -44.75
N GLY A 711 -18.99 4.29 -44.05
CA GLY A 711 -18.66 3.65 -42.79
C GLY A 711 -17.56 4.36 -42.01
N ILE A 712 -17.28 3.84 -40.82
CA ILE A 712 -16.28 4.29 -39.86
C ILE A 712 -15.16 3.25 -39.68
N ASP A 713 -13.93 3.71 -39.39
CA ASP A 713 -12.79 2.94 -38.88
C ASP A 713 -12.53 3.35 -37.43
N LEU A 714 -12.70 2.45 -36.47
CA LEU A 714 -12.44 2.67 -35.04
C LEU A 714 -10.95 2.72 -34.69
N GLN A 715 -10.05 2.64 -35.70
CA GLN A 715 -8.58 2.64 -35.65
C GLN A 715 -7.94 1.40 -35.01
N ALA A 716 -8.69 0.69 -34.17
CA ALA A 716 -8.33 -0.57 -33.55
C ALA A 716 -9.55 -1.49 -33.51
N VAL A 717 -9.33 -2.79 -33.33
CA VAL A 717 -10.41 -3.73 -33.03
C VAL A 717 -10.92 -3.42 -31.63
N LYS A 718 -12.22 -3.14 -31.50
CA LYS A 718 -12.88 -2.78 -30.24
C LYS A 718 -14.20 -3.55 -30.09
N PRO A 719 -14.65 -3.85 -28.86
CA PRO A 719 -16.01 -4.32 -28.65
C PRO A 719 -17.00 -3.21 -28.95
N ILE A 720 -18.09 -3.53 -29.63
CA ILE A 720 -19.18 -2.60 -29.93
C ILE A 720 -20.48 -3.06 -29.27
N HIS A 721 -21.29 -2.13 -28.81
CA HIS A 721 -22.57 -2.39 -28.14
C HIS A 721 -23.76 -1.96 -28.99
N SER A 722 -23.71 -0.75 -29.54
CA SER A 722 -24.81 -0.22 -30.34
C SER A 722 -24.30 0.59 -31.52
N ILE A 723 -25.10 0.63 -32.57
CA ILE A 723 -24.84 1.41 -33.79
C ILE A 723 -26.08 2.25 -34.07
N HIS A 724 -25.89 3.53 -34.32
CA HIS A 724 -26.95 4.44 -34.72
C HIS A 724 -26.56 5.18 -36.01
N LEU A 725 -27.41 5.09 -37.03
CA LEU A 725 -27.25 5.74 -38.32
C LEU A 725 -28.49 6.58 -38.65
N SER A 726 -28.30 7.90 -38.71
CA SER A 726 -29.30 8.92 -39.01
C SER A 726 -29.09 9.44 -40.44
N MET A 727 -30.04 9.18 -41.34
CA MET A 727 -29.98 9.51 -42.79
C MET A 727 -31.06 10.51 -43.22
N GLY A 728 -30.86 11.17 -44.35
CA GLY A 728 -31.73 12.20 -44.93
C GLY A 728 -33.21 11.82 -45.07
N THR A 729 -34.09 12.82 -45.10
CA THR A 729 -35.54 12.60 -45.18
C THR A 729 -36.00 12.00 -46.51
N ASN A 730 -35.34 12.35 -47.62
CA ASN A 730 -35.63 11.79 -48.95
C ASN A 730 -34.41 11.06 -49.55
N ASP A 731 -33.21 11.43 -49.10
CA ASP A 731 -31.92 10.93 -49.57
C ASP A 731 -31.33 9.99 -48.50
N TYR A 732 -31.60 8.70 -48.62
CA TYR A 732 -31.13 7.64 -47.71
C TYR A 732 -31.01 6.30 -48.46
N ILE A 733 -30.35 5.31 -47.87
CA ILE A 733 -30.21 3.98 -48.48
C ILE A 733 -31.53 3.21 -48.38
N ARG A 734 -32.12 2.85 -49.53
CA ARG A 734 -33.43 2.19 -49.59
C ARG A 734 -33.37 0.68 -49.37
N ASN A 735 -32.27 0.05 -49.76
CA ASN A 735 -32.04 -1.38 -49.59
C ASN A 735 -30.54 -1.60 -49.34
N GLY A 736 -30.17 -1.87 -48.10
CA GLY A 736 -28.79 -2.02 -47.67
C GLY A 736 -28.61 -2.99 -46.50
N VAL A 737 -27.36 -3.16 -46.09
CA VAL A 737 -26.97 -3.96 -44.92
C VAL A 737 -25.95 -3.20 -44.08
N VAL A 738 -26.08 -3.27 -42.76
CA VAL A 738 -25.02 -2.83 -41.84
C VAL A 738 -24.08 -4.01 -41.62
N GLU A 739 -22.79 -3.76 -41.79
CA GLU A 739 -21.73 -4.77 -41.70
C GLU A 739 -20.61 -4.30 -40.78
N VAL A 740 -19.93 -5.26 -40.15
CA VAL A 740 -18.73 -5.04 -39.34
C VAL A 740 -17.56 -5.88 -39.84
N SER A 741 -16.34 -5.43 -39.57
CA SER A 741 -15.10 -6.12 -39.95
C SER A 741 -13.96 -5.74 -38.99
N THR A 742 -13.00 -6.65 -38.78
CA THR A 742 -11.78 -6.36 -38.01
C THR A 742 -10.60 -5.97 -38.91
N ASP A 743 -10.65 -6.30 -40.20
CA ASP A 743 -9.51 -6.25 -41.12
C ASP A 743 -9.79 -5.54 -42.46
N PHE A 744 -11.03 -5.06 -42.65
CA PHE A 744 -11.56 -4.38 -43.84
C PHE A 744 -11.81 -5.28 -45.05
N LYS A 745 -11.49 -6.58 -44.96
CA LYS A 745 -11.61 -7.55 -46.05
C LYS A 745 -12.79 -8.48 -45.84
N ASP A 746 -12.87 -9.07 -44.65
CA ASP A 746 -13.92 -10.00 -44.27
C ASP A 746 -15.01 -9.26 -43.50
N TRP A 747 -16.24 -9.31 -44.02
CA TRP A 747 -17.37 -8.54 -43.51
C TRP A 747 -18.48 -9.45 -43.01
N THR A 748 -19.00 -9.13 -41.82
CA THR A 748 -20.15 -9.81 -41.21
C THR A 748 -21.35 -8.88 -41.25
N THR A 749 -22.44 -9.31 -41.89
CA THR A 749 -23.72 -8.60 -41.85
C THR A 749 -24.37 -8.74 -40.49
N ILE A 750 -24.66 -7.61 -39.84
CA ILE A 750 -25.31 -7.57 -38.52
C ILE A 750 -26.78 -7.12 -38.60
N ALA A 751 -27.17 -6.41 -39.66
CA ALA A 751 -28.57 -6.03 -39.88
C ALA A 751 -28.87 -5.75 -41.36
N ALA A 752 -30.12 -5.99 -41.76
CA ALA A 752 -30.67 -5.51 -43.03
C ALA A 752 -31.41 -4.17 -42.83
N VAL A 753 -31.22 -3.24 -43.75
CA VAL A 753 -31.80 -1.89 -43.73
C VAL A 753 -32.67 -1.71 -44.96
N THR A 754 -33.98 -1.63 -44.77
CA THR A 754 -34.95 -1.48 -45.87
C THR A 754 -35.87 -0.30 -45.61
N ASN A 755 -35.80 0.70 -46.48
CA ASN A 755 -36.59 1.92 -46.41
C ASN A 755 -36.57 2.66 -45.05
N GLN A 756 -35.45 2.60 -44.32
CA GLN A 756 -35.29 3.24 -43.00
C GLN A 756 -34.40 4.48 -43.11
N GLN A 757 -34.82 5.57 -42.47
CA GLN A 757 -34.05 6.81 -42.37
C GLN A 757 -33.22 6.87 -41.09
N ASP A 758 -33.72 6.28 -40.01
CA ASP A 758 -33.03 6.15 -38.74
C ASP A 758 -32.89 4.66 -38.43
N VAL A 759 -31.66 4.22 -38.20
CA VAL A 759 -31.30 2.82 -37.95
C VAL A 759 -30.60 2.77 -36.60
N GLN A 760 -31.26 2.20 -35.60
CA GLN A 760 -30.71 1.95 -34.28
C GLN A 760 -30.60 0.44 -34.07
N LEU A 761 -29.39 -0.04 -33.77
CA LEU A 761 -29.07 -1.45 -33.63
C LEU A 761 -28.34 -1.67 -32.30
N THR A 762 -28.80 -2.65 -31.53
CA THR A 762 -27.98 -3.27 -30.49
C THR A 762 -27.25 -4.46 -31.12
N VAL A 763 -25.98 -4.61 -30.80
CA VAL A 763 -25.10 -5.66 -31.32
C VAL A 763 -24.86 -6.69 -30.22
N ASP A 764 -24.75 -7.97 -30.59
CA ASP A 764 -24.51 -9.06 -29.64
C ASP A 764 -23.27 -8.80 -28.78
N ALA A 765 -23.36 -9.11 -27.48
CA ALA A 765 -22.27 -8.94 -26.54
C ALA A 765 -21.00 -9.67 -27.00
N GLY A 766 -19.84 -9.01 -26.87
CA GLY A 766 -18.55 -9.54 -27.32
C GLY A 766 -18.24 -9.32 -28.81
N THR A 767 -19.14 -8.71 -29.59
CA THR A 767 -18.86 -8.40 -31.01
C THR A 767 -17.69 -7.43 -31.16
N GLN A 768 -16.62 -7.89 -31.80
CA GLN A 768 -15.41 -7.12 -32.08
C GLN A 768 -15.46 -6.51 -33.48
N ALA A 769 -15.21 -5.20 -33.58
CA ALA A 769 -15.15 -4.51 -34.86
C ALA A 769 -14.04 -3.47 -34.86
N ARG A 770 -13.38 -3.32 -36.00
CA ARG A 770 -12.59 -2.12 -36.32
C ARG A 770 -13.34 -1.26 -37.32
N TYR A 771 -13.94 -1.86 -38.34
CA TYR A 771 -14.66 -1.16 -39.38
C TYR A 771 -16.15 -1.47 -39.30
N ILE A 772 -16.99 -0.44 -39.46
CA ILE A 772 -18.44 -0.57 -39.48
C ILE A 772 -18.95 0.22 -40.67
N ARG A 773 -19.84 -0.35 -41.50
CA ARG A 773 -20.39 0.35 -42.67
C ARG A 773 -21.84 0.01 -42.95
N ILE A 774 -22.54 0.94 -43.60
CA ILE A 774 -23.78 0.66 -44.34
C ILE A 774 -23.44 0.46 -45.81
N ARG A 775 -23.84 -0.67 -46.39
CA ARG A 775 -23.58 -1.02 -47.80
C ARG A 775 -24.88 -1.20 -48.58
N SER A 776 -24.97 -0.59 -49.75
CA SER A 776 -26.12 -0.69 -50.64
C SER A 776 -26.20 -2.07 -51.32
N MET A 777 -27.40 -2.66 -51.32
CA MET A 777 -27.70 -3.97 -51.90
C MET A 777 -28.45 -3.88 -53.24
N ALA A 778 -28.96 -2.70 -53.60
CA ALA A 778 -29.63 -2.44 -54.87
C ALA A 778 -29.34 -1.02 -55.36
N SER A 779 -29.26 -0.82 -56.67
CA SER A 779 -29.15 0.54 -57.22
C SER A 779 -30.42 1.34 -56.95
N GLN A 780 -30.26 2.63 -56.65
CA GLN A 780 -31.35 3.60 -56.50
C GLN A 780 -31.09 4.86 -57.32
N THR A 781 -32.12 5.70 -57.48
CA THR A 781 -32.01 6.95 -58.25
C THR A 781 -31.73 8.17 -57.37
N GLN A 782 -32.13 8.14 -56.10
CA GLN A 782 -31.85 9.20 -55.13
C GLN A 782 -30.42 9.13 -54.60
N TRP A 783 -29.84 10.29 -54.30
CA TRP A 783 -28.57 10.40 -53.56
C TRP A 783 -28.78 10.03 -52.09
N ILE A 784 -27.71 10.03 -51.30
CA ILE A 784 -27.80 9.77 -49.87
C ILE A 784 -27.27 10.94 -49.07
N GLN A 785 -27.98 11.24 -47.99
CA GLN A 785 -27.53 12.12 -46.93
C GLN A 785 -27.39 11.29 -45.66
N ILE A 786 -26.27 11.43 -44.96
CA ILE A 786 -26.07 10.86 -43.62
C ILE A 786 -25.78 12.03 -42.69
N ARG A 787 -26.66 12.24 -41.72
CA ARG A 787 -26.50 13.25 -40.67
C ARG A 787 -25.53 12.76 -39.61
N GLU A 788 -25.71 11.53 -39.13
CA GLU A 788 -24.89 10.97 -38.07
C GLU A 788 -24.75 9.45 -38.23
N PHE A 789 -23.60 8.90 -37.85
CA PHE A 789 -23.24 7.50 -37.83
C PHE A 789 -22.39 7.25 -36.57
N SER A 790 -23.08 7.03 -35.45
CA SER A 790 -22.44 6.82 -34.15
C SER A 790 -22.37 5.34 -33.78
N VAL A 791 -21.32 4.98 -33.06
CA VAL A 791 -21.11 3.64 -32.50
C VAL A 791 -20.79 3.77 -31.02
N GLU A 792 -21.58 3.10 -30.21
CA GLU A 792 -21.32 2.93 -28.79
C GLU A 792 -20.40 1.72 -28.61
N LEU A 793 -19.27 1.92 -27.94
CA LEU A 793 -18.41 0.80 -27.58
C LEU A 793 -19.11 -0.07 -26.54
N GLY A 794 -18.89 -1.38 -26.63
CA GLY A 794 -19.10 -2.24 -25.47
C GLY A 794 -18.15 -1.80 -24.38
N ARG A 795 -18.65 -1.73 -23.14
CA ARG A 795 -17.73 -1.78 -21.99
C ARG A 795 -16.93 -3.06 -22.16
N VAL A 796 -15.61 -2.95 -22.30
CA VAL A 796 -14.75 -4.11 -22.08
C VAL A 796 -14.94 -4.37 -20.60
N ASP A 797 -15.64 -5.44 -20.27
CA ASP A 797 -15.51 -5.97 -18.94
C ASP A 797 -14.04 -6.37 -18.79
N ILE A 798 -13.32 -5.60 -17.98
CA ILE A 798 -11.92 -5.82 -17.61
C ILE A 798 -11.81 -6.11 -16.11
N THR A 799 -12.95 -6.14 -15.43
CA THR A 799 -13.06 -6.32 -13.99
C THR A 799 -13.25 -7.80 -13.75
N PRO A 800 -12.26 -8.50 -13.18
CA PRO A 800 -12.47 -9.89 -12.81
C PRO A 800 -13.61 -10.00 -11.77
N PRO A 801 -14.33 -11.13 -11.77
CA PRO A 801 -15.38 -11.38 -10.78
C PRO A 801 -14.79 -11.41 -9.38
N VAL A 802 -15.59 -11.07 -8.37
CA VAL A 802 -15.18 -11.12 -6.96
C VAL A 802 -15.80 -12.35 -6.31
N THR A 803 -14.95 -13.23 -5.79
CA THR A 803 -15.37 -14.40 -5.02
C THR A 803 -15.11 -14.19 -3.53
N THR A 804 -16.14 -14.39 -2.71
CA THR A 804 -16.03 -14.50 -1.26
C THR A 804 -16.18 -15.96 -0.86
N ALA A 805 -15.24 -16.49 -0.10
CA ALA A 805 -15.31 -17.84 0.45
C ALA A 805 -15.73 -17.79 1.93
N THR A 806 -16.64 -18.67 2.32
CA THR A 806 -17.01 -18.91 3.73
C THR A 806 -16.63 -20.33 4.11
N VAL A 807 -16.12 -20.50 5.32
CA VAL A 807 -15.58 -21.76 5.83
C VAL A 807 -16.49 -22.25 6.96
N ALA A 808 -16.83 -23.54 6.95
CA ALA A 808 -17.61 -24.20 7.99
C ALA A 808 -16.88 -25.47 8.47
N PRO A 809 -16.51 -25.57 9.76
CA PRO A 809 -16.72 -24.56 10.81
C PRO A 809 -15.91 -23.27 10.57
N THR A 810 -16.43 -22.13 11.06
CA THR A 810 -15.84 -20.79 10.79
C THR A 810 -14.52 -20.54 11.50
N VAL A 811 -14.19 -21.39 12.47
CA VAL A 811 -12.92 -21.41 13.20
C VAL A 811 -12.48 -22.86 13.37
N PRO A 812 -11.15 -23.12 13.47
CA PRO A 812 -10.64 -24.45 13.82
C PRO A 812 -11.30 -25.00 15.08
N ASP A 813 -11.82 -26.22 15.01
CA ASP A 813 -12.53 -26.90 16.09
C ASP A 813 -11.65 -27.89 16.88
N GLY A 814 -10.36 -27.94 16.55
CA GLY A 814 -9.28 -28.53 17.34
C GLY A 814 -8.39 -27.49 18.02
N LYS A 815 -7.21 -27.92 18.45
CA LYS A 815 -6.16 -27.07 19.06
C LYS A 815 -5.17 -26.55 18.02
N ASN A 816 -4.42 -25.50 18.38
CA ASN A 816 -3.29 -24.98 17.59
C ASN A 816 -3.61 -24.65 16.11
N GLY A 817 -4.86 -24.24 15.83
CA GLY A 817 -5.30 -23.89 14.48
C GLY A 817 -5.67 -25.08 13.59
N TRP A 818 -5.78 -26.29 14.15
CA TRP A 818 -6.22 -27.50 13.45
C TRP A 818 -7.73 -27.70 13.52
N TYR A 819 -8.29 -28.24 12.43
CA TYR A 819 -9.65 -28.78 12.38
C TYR A 819 -9.61 -30.28 12.66
N VAL A 820 -10.47 -30.75 13.55
CA VAL A 820 -10.63 -32.18 13.88
C VAL A 820 -11.87 -32.79 13.22
N HIS A 821 -12.54 -32.02 12.35
CA HIS A 821 -13.61 -32.46 11.47
C HIS A 821 -13.41 -31.92 10.04
N PRO A 822 -14.07 -32.52 9.02
CA PRO A 822 -14.02 -32.00 7.65
C PRO A 822 -14.46 -30.54 7.56
N VAL A 823 -13.80 -29.78 6.69
CA VAL A 823 -14.05 -28.36 6.48
C VAL A 823 -14.78 -28.13 5.17
N THR A 824 -15.92 -27.46 5.19
CA THR A 824 -16.68 -27.09 3.99
C THR A 824 -16.41 -25.63 3.62
N VAL A 825 -16.09 -25.38 2.35
CA VAL A 825 -15.88 -24.05 1.78
C VAL A 825 -16.99 -23.76 0.77
N SER A 826 -17.75 -22.71 1.02
CA SER A 826 -18.81 -22.21 0.13
C SER A 826 -18.35 -20.93 -0.55
N PHE A 827 -18.63 -20.79 -1.84
CA PHE A 827 -18.30 -19.59 -2.62
C PHE A 827 -19.55 -18.78 -2.92
N ASP A 828 -19.48 -17.48 -2.64
CA ASP A 828 -20.41 -16.47 -3.13
C ASP A 828 -19.66 -15.60 -4.14
N VAL A 829 -20.19 -15.51 -5.37
CA VAL A 829 -19.46 -14.95 -6.51
C VAL A 829 -20.32 -13.88 -7.15
N TYR A 830 -19.73 -12.71 -7.31
CA TYR A 830 -20.40 -11.55 -7.85
C TYR A 830 -19.61 -10.97 -9.02
N ASP A 831 -20.34 -10.67 -10.09
CA ASP A 831 -19.86 -9.89 -11.22
C ASP A 831 -21.01 -9.02 -11.73
N ASP A 832 -20.82 -7.71 -11.75
CA ASP A 832 -21.85 -6.73 -12.12
C ASP A 832 -21.82 -6.36 -13.61
N SER A 833 -20.90 -6.95 -14.35
CA SER A 833 -20.57 -6.59 -15.73
C SER A 833 -20.96 -7.71 -16.69
N SER A 834 -20.05 -8.64 -17.04
CA SER A 834 -20.34 -9.72 -17.98
C SER A 834 -21.02 -10.94 -17.34
N GLY A 835 -21.05 -10.98 -16.00
CA GLY A 835 -21.56 -12.09 -15.21
C GLY A 835 -20.53 -13.20 -15.04
N VAL A 836 -20.71 -14.02 -14.01
CA VAL A 836 -19.78 -15.11 -13.69
C VAL A 836 -19.92 -16.23 -14.74
N ALA A 837 -18.80 -16.69 -15.30
CA ALA A 837 -18.75 -17.89 -16.13
C ALA A 837 -18.51 -19.15 -15.31
N ARG A 838 -17.52 -19.14 -14.41
CA ARG A 838 -17.20 -20.28 -13.53
C ARG A 838 -16.33 -19.87 -12.35
N THR A 839 -16.45 -20.62 -11.27
CA THR A 839 -15.51 -20.59 -10.14
C THR A 839 -14.63 -21.83 -10.19
N GLU A 840 -13.34 -21.64 -10.00
CA GLU A 840 -12.35 -22.69 -10.03
C GLU A 840 -11.57 -22.74 -8.72
N TYR A 841 -11.14 -23.93 -8.31
CA TYR A 841 -10.27 -24.14 -7.16
C TYR A 841 -9.20 -25.19 -7.44
N THR A 842 -8.14 -25.17 -6.65
CA THR A 842 -7.14 -26.23 -6.57
C THR A 842 -6.85 -26.53 -5.10
N LEU A 843 -6.66 -27.82 -4.78
CA LEU A 843 -6.30 -28.27 -3.45
C LEU A 843 -4.81 -28.62 -3.44
N ASN A 844 -4.08 -28.12 -2.45
CA ASN A 844 -2.67 -28.42 -2.17
C ASN A 844 -1.74 -28.18 -3.37
N GLY A 845 -2.00 -27.10 -4.13
CA GLY A 845 -1.18 -26.73 -5.29
C GLY A 845 -1.29 -27.69 -6.48
N GLY A 846 -2.41 -28.40 -6.61
CA GLY A 846 -2.66 -29.32 -7.72
C GLY A 846 -2.47 -28.66 -9.10
N ASN A 847 -1.97 -29.45 -10.06
CA ASN A 847 -1.57 -29.00 -11.41
C ASN A 847 -2.73 -28.55 -12.31
N ALA A 848 -3.98 -28.71 -11.88
CA ALA A 848 -5.17 -28.36 -12.64
C ALA A 848 -6.20 -27.66 -11.75
N TRP A 849 -6.83 -26.63 -12.32
CA TRP A 849 -7.96 -25.94 -11.71
C TRP A 849 -9.25 -26.76 -11.93
N LEU A 850 -9.95 -27.08 -10.84
CA LEU A 850 -11.22 -27.79 -10.84
C LEU A 850 -12.37 -26.77 -10.77
N THR A 851 -13.42 -26.95 -11.56
CA THR A 851 -14.61 -26.07 -11.47
C THR A 851 -15.45 -26.45 -10.26
N ALA A 852 -15.76 -25.48 -9.40
CA ALA A 852 -16.67 -25.66 -8.27
C ALA A 852 -18.11 -25.79 -8.78
N THR A 853 -18.78 -26.91 -8.48
CA THR A 853 -20.20 -27.17 -8.82
C THR A 853 -21.13 -27.04 -7.60
N GLY A 854 -20.57 -26.60 -6.47
CA GLY A 854 -21.19 -26.47 -5.15
C GLY A 854 -20.10 -26.26 -4.10
N ASP A 855 -20.42 -26.52 -2.84
CA ASP A 855 -19.45 -26.44 -1.73
C ASP A 855 -18.31 -27.43 -1.89
N VAL A 856 -17.10 -27.02 -1.52
CA VAL A 856 -15.89 -27.86 -1.55
C VAL A 856 -15.59 -28.34 -0.13
N THR A 857 -15.56 -29.65 0.08
CA THR A 857 -15.20 -30.23 1.38
C THR A 857 -13.74 -30.68 1.39
N VAL A 858 -12.98 -30.21 2.37
CA VAL A 858 -11.60 -30.61 2.66
C VAL A 858 -11.63 -31.56 3.85
N GLU A 859 -11.39 -32.84 3.57
CA GLU A 859 -11.40 -33.93 4.56
C GLU A 859 -10.06 -34.65 4.69
N GLN A 860 -9.08 -34.29 3.85
CA GLN A 860 -7.76 -34.90 3.86
C GLN A 860 -6.98 -34.39 5.07
N ASP A 861 -6.46 -35.30 5.89
CA ASP A 861 -5.59 -34.92 7.00
C ASP A 861 -4.23 -34.41 6.46
N GLY A 862 -3.70 -33.34 7.07
CA GLY A 862 -2.49 -32.64 6.64
C GLY A 862 -2.63 -31.12 6.62
N LEU A 863 -1.54 -30.48 6.20
CA LEU A 863 -1.53 -29.06 5.85
C LEU A 863 -2.24 -28.88 4.51
N ASN A 864 -3.51 -28.48 4.53
CA ASN A 864 -4.23 -28.22 3.29
C ASN A 864 -4.24 -26.74 2.94
N SER A 865 -4.16 -26.46 1.64
CA SER A 865 -4.37 -25.13 1.07
C SER A 865 -5.40 -25.24 -0.05
N LEU A 866 -6.49 -24.49 0.06
CA LEU A 866 -7.48 -24.35 -0.99
C LEU A 866 -7.27 -23.00 -1.67
N SER A 867 -6.75 -23.02 -2.90
CA SER A 867 -6.69 -21.84 -3.76
C SER A 867 -7.92 -21.77 -4.64
N TYR A 868 -8.51 -20.59 -4.80
CA TYR A 868 -9.71 -20.37 -5.60
C TYR A 868 -9.65 -19.06 -6.40
N ARG A 869 -10.40 -19.02 -7.50
CA ARG A 869 -10.60 -17.84 -8.36
C ARG A 869 -11.87 -18.01 -9.16
N SER A 870 -12.48 -16.92 -9.60
CA SER A 870 -13.56 -16.96 -10.60
C SER A 870 -13.15 -16.38 -11.95
N VAL A 871 -13.86 -16.80 -12.99
CA VAL A 871 -13.74 -16.31 -14.36
C VAL A 871 -15.10 -15.82 -14.81
N ASP A 872 -15.17 -14.64 -15.40
CA ASP A 872 -16.40 -14.07 -15.95
C ASP A 872 -16.67 -14.51 -17.41
N GLN A 873 -17.78 -14.05 -18.00
CA GLN A 873 -18.13 -14.34 -19.39
C GLN A 873 -17.24 -13.59 -20.40
N ALA A 874 -16.55 -12.52 -19.98
CA ALA A 874 -15.57 -11.79 -20.79
C ALA A 874 -14.17 -12.43 -20.81
N GLY A 875 -13.93 -13.43 -19.95
CA GLY A 875 -12.66 -14.14 -19.81
C GLY A 875 -11.68 -13.50 -18.83
N ASN A 876 -12.10 -12.50 -18.02
CA ASN A 876 -11.26 -11.99 -16.94
C ASN A 876 -11.19 -13.01 -15.82
N VAL A 877 -9.99 -13.16 -15.27
CA VAL A 877 -9.69 -14.15 -14.24
C VAL A 877 -9.35 -13.42 -12.96
N GLU A 878 -10.07 -13.72 -11.88
CA GLU A 878 -9.80 -13.18 -10.56
C GLU A 878 -8.39 -13.57 -10.10
N ALA A 879 -7.75 -12.68 -9.34
CA ALA A 879 -6.51 -13.02 -8.66
C ALA A 879 -6.74 -14.22 -7.74
N GLU A 880 -5.78 -15.15 -7.71
CA GLU A 880 -5.85 -16.32 -6.85
C GLU A 880 -5.91 -15.92 -5.38
N LYS A 881 -6.88 -16.47 -4.66
CA LYS A 881 -7.02 -16.37 -3.20
C LYS A 881 -6.78 -17.74 -2.60
N THR A 882 -6.14 -17.81 -1.45
CA THR A 882 -5.80 -19.08 -0.79
C THR A 882 -6.31 -19.10 0.65
N ILE A 883 -6.92 -20.22 1.05
CA ILE A 883 -7.34 -20.52 2.41
C ILE A 883 -6.48 -21.68 2.91
N ASN A 884 -5.81 -21.50 4.04
CA ASN A 884 -5.08 -22.59 4.71
C ASN A 884 -6.03 -23.29 5.69
N LEU A 885 -6.12 -24.61 5.56
CA LEU A 885 -7.06 -25.49 6.27
C LEU A 885 -6.29 -26.70 6.80
N ASN A 886 -5.66 -26.57 7.97
CA ASN A 886 -4.94 -27.68 8.59
C ASN A 886 -5.95 -28.64 9.20
N VAL A 887 -6.02 -29.88 8.73
CA VAL A 887 -7.00 -30.88 9.19
C VAL A 887 -6.24 -32.06 9.79
N ASP A 888 -6.62 -32.46 11.00
CA ASP A 888 -6.12 -33.68 11.61
C ASP A 888 -7.20 -34.30 12.49
N ARG A 889 -7.76 -35.40 12.00
CA ARG A 889 -8.86 -36.12 12.65
C ARG A 889 -8.40 -37.40 13.35
N ALA A 890 -7.11 -37.74 13.24
CA ALA A 890 -6.60 -39.01 13.73
C ALA A 890 -6.06 -38.84 15.14
N ALA A 891 -6.44 -39.73 16.07
CA ALA A 891 -5.77 -39.79 17.36
C ALA A 891 -4.36 -40.35 17.22
N PRO A 892 -3.40 -39.92 18.06
CA PRO A 892 -2.05 -40.45 18.02
C PRO A 892 -2.04 -41.96 18.33
N THR A 893 -1.13 -42.69 17.71
CA THR A 893 -0.96 -44.12 18.00
C THR A 893 -0.04 -44.33 19.20
N ILE A 894 -0.48 -45.16 20.15
CA ILE A 894 0.30 -45.54 21.33
C ILE A 894 0.65 -47.02 21.22
N THR A 895 1.94 -47.33 21.21
CA THR A 895 2.43 -48.71 21.31
C THR A 895 3.20 -48.89 22.60
N VAL A 896 2.83 -49.90 23.38
CA VAL A 896 3.54 -50.31 24.60
C VAL A 896 4.14 -51.69 24.34
N THR A 897 5.46 -51.80 24.45
CA THR A 897 6.22 -53.05 24.31
C THR A 897 7.09 -53.28 25.55
N GLY A 898 7.68 -54.46 25.72
CA GLY A 898 8.45 -54.81 26.92
C GLY A 898 7.58 -55.35 28.06
N ILE A 899 6.30 -55.58 27.82
CA ILE A 899 5.37 -56.33 28.69
C ILE A 899 4.83 -57.50 27.86
N ASP A 900 5.69 -58.51 27.67
CA ASP A 900 5.46 -59.56 26.67
C ASP A 900 4.73 -60.79 27.24
N GLN A 901 4.54 -60.81 28.56
CA GLN A 901 3.90 -61.91 29.30
C GLN A 901 2.90 -61.34 30.30
N ASN A 902 1.77 -62.05 30.46
CA ASN A 902 0.76 -61.64 31.42
C ASN A 902 1.14 -62.01 32.87
N ASP A 903 2.00 -63.01 33.06
CA ASP A 903 2.46 -63.49 34.35
C ASP A 903 3.97 -63.32 34.42
N ILE A 904 4.45 -62.44 35.30
CA ILE A 904 5.86 -62.05 35.41
C ILE A 904 6.35 -62.33 36.83
N SER A 905 7.56 -62.87 36.95
CA SER A 905 8.20 -63.07 38.25
C SER A 905 8.40 -61.72 38.94
N ASP A 906 8.02 -61.62 40.21
CA ASP A 906 8.25 -60.45 41.05
C ASP A 906 9.74 -60.10 41.21
N ALA A 907 10.64 -61.04 40.96
CA ALA A 907 12.08 -60.81 41.01
C ALA A 907 12.65 -59.99 39.84
N GLU A 908 11.88 -59.81 38.76
CA GLU A 908 12.32 -59.15 37.53
C GLU A 908 12.16 -57.62 37.58
N ASP A 909 12.86 -56.94 36.68
CA ASP A 909 12.69 -55.51 36.39
C ASP A 909 11.99 -55.38 35.04
N LEU A 910 10.84 -54.71 35.03
CA LEU A 910 10.07 -54.47 33.81
C LEU A 910 10.44 -53.11 33.24
N LEU A 911 10.81 -53.05 31.96
CA LEU A 911 11.09 -51.79 31.26
C LEU A 911 10.07 -51.59 30.13
N PRO A 912 8.92 -50.94 30.39
CA PRO A 912 7.97 -50.60 29.34
C PRO A 912 8.59 -49.62 28.34
N VAL A 913 8.57 -50.00 27.06
CA VAL A 913 8.96 -49.14 25.95
C VAL A 913 7.70 -48.60 25.30
N ILE A 914 7.50 -47.29 25.42
CA ILE A 914 6.34 -46.57 24.91
C ILE A 914 6.77 -45.79 23.67
N SER A 915 6.14 -46.10 22.54
CA SER A 915 6.32 -45.38 21.29
C SER A 915 5.02 -44.67 20.94
N LEU A 916 5.12 -43.36 20.71
CA LEU A 916 4.03 -42.50 20.27
C LEU A 916 4.31 -42.09 18.84
N ASN A 917 3.31 -42.17 17.98
CA ASN A 917 3.42 -41.70 16.61
C ASN A 917 2.15 -40.98 16.19
N ASP A 918 2.33 -39.77 15.68
CA ASP A 918 1.34 -39.02 14.93
C ASP A 918 2.03 -38.41 13.70
N ASP A 919 1.51 -38.72 12.51
CA ASP A 919 2.14 -38.37 11.24
C ASP A 919 1.65 -37.01 10.68
N VAL A 920 0.70 -36.35 11.36
CA VAL A 920 -0.03 -35.19 10.82
C VAL A 920 0.22 -33.94 11.64
N SER A 921 -0.40 -33.80 12.81
CA SER A 921 -0.19 -32.63 13.68
C SER A 921 1.03 -32.80 14.58
N GLY A 922 1.46 -34.03 14.85
CA GLY A 922 2.55 -34.38 15.75
C GLY A 922 2.07 -34.54 17.20
N ILE A 923 2.92 -35.12 18.05
CA ILE A 923 2.58 -35.38 19.47
C ILE A 923 2.71 -34.10 20.30
N ASP A 924 1.75 -33.84 21.20
CA ASP A 924 1.88 -32.86 22.27
C ASP A 924 2.60 -33.51 23.49
N PRO A 925 3.90 -33.21 23.71
CA PRO A 925 4.65 -33.82 24.79
C PRO A 925 4.17 -33.36 26.18
N SER A 926 3.53 -32.18 26.28
CA SER A 926 3.03 -31.65 27.55
C SER A 926 1.81 -32.40 28.07
N MET A 927 1.08 -33.05 27.16
CA MET A 927 -0.16 -33.77 27.45
C MET A 927 0.04 -35.29 27.51
N THR A 928 1.25 -35.78 27.25
CA THR A 928 1.59 -37.20 27.36
C THR A 928 1.82 -37.60 28.81
N LYS A 929 1.05 -38.55 29.32
CA LYS A 929 1.13 -39.05 30.71
C LYS A 929 1.00 -40.56 30.78
N ALA A 930 1.73 -41.18 31.71
CA ALA A 930 1.59 -42.59 32.00
C ALA A 930 1.37 -42.81 33.51
N THR A 931 0.58 -43.82 33.85
CA THR A 931 0.28 -44.19 35.23
C THR A 931 0.41 -45.68 35.44
N LEU A 932 1.00 -46.09 36.56
CA LEU A 932 1.08 -47.47 37.04
C LEU A 932 0.16 -47.60 38.27
N ASP A 933 -0.88 -48.42 38.16
CA ASP A 933 -1.94 -48.57 39.17
C ASP A 933 -2.52 -47.24 39.67
N SER A 934 -2.76 -46.32 38.73
CA SER A 934 -3.23 -44.94 38.98
C SER A 934 -2.20 -43.97 39.58
N ASN A 935 -0.96 -44.39 39.83
CA ASN A 935 0.12 -43.51 40.27
C ASN A 935 0.95 -43.03 39.08
N ASP A 936 1.48 -41.80 39.14
CA ASP A 936 2.32 -41.27 38.06
C ASP A 936 3.53 -42.18 37.80
N TYR A 937 3.71 -42.54 36.53
CA TYR A 937 4.85 -43.30 36.04
C TYR A 937 5.65 -42.41 35.07
N LYS A 938 6.93 -42.25 35.37
CA LYS A 938 7.84 -41.50 34.51
C LYS A 938 8.28 -42.38 33.33
N LEU A 939 8.02 -41.91 32.12
CA LEU A 939 8.36 -42.61 30.88
C LEU A 939 9.85 -42.95 30.82
N GLY A 940 10.15 -44.22 30.51
CA GLY A 940 11.52 -44.74 30.40
C GLY A 940 12.14 -45.26 31.69
N ASP A 941 11.47 -45.13 32.84
CA ASP A 941 11.96 -45.70 34.10
C ASP A 941 11.75 -47.22 34.15
N SER A 942 12.73 -47.94 34.71
CA SER A 942 12.54 -49.37 35.02
C SER A 942 11.60 -49.54 36.21
N ILE A 943 10.68 -50.50 36.13
CA ILE A 943 9.75 -50.88 37.20
C ILE A 943 10.31 -52.12 37.92
N PRO A 944 10.92 -51.97 39.10
CA PRO A 944 11.32 -53.11 39.91
C PRO A 944 10.10 -53.82 40.47
N LEU A 945 9.75 -54.99 39.93
CA LEU A 945 8.49 -55.66 40.21
C LEU A 945 8.36 -56.09 41.67
N TYR A 946 9.47 -56.35 42.35
CA TYR A 946 9.48 -56.71 43.77
C TYR A 946 8.97 -55.59 44.68
N LYS A 947 8.93 -54.34 44.20
CA LYS A 947 8.34 -53.22 44.95
C LYS A 947 6.82 -53.12 44.82
N LEU A 948 6.23 -53.82 43.86
CA LEU A 948 4.78 -53.86 43.65
C LEU A 948 4.13 -54.94 44.54
N PRO A 949 2.88 -54.76 45.00
CA PRO A 949 2.11 -55.84 45.61
C PRO A 949 1.98 -57.02 44.64
N LEU A 950 1.92 -58.26 45.13
CA LEU A 950 1.63 -59.41 44.26
C LEU A 950 0.22 -59.31 43.67
N GLY A 951 0.07 -59.70 42.40
CA GLY A 951 -1.21 -59.73 41.69
C GLY A 951 -1.26 -58.79 40.49
N SER A 952 -2.46 -58.29 40.17
CA SER A 952 -2.72 -57.60 38.91
C SER A 952 -2.30 -56.14 38.97
N HIS A 953 -1.61 -55.70 37.92
CA HIS A 953 -1.23 -54.31 37.70
C HIS A 953 -1.68 -53.83 36.34
N SER A 954 -1.82 -52.52 36.20
CA SER A 954 -2.14 -51.87 34.94
C SER A 954 -1.22 -50.66 34.70
N LEU A 955 -0.61 -50.63 33.52
CA LEU A 955 0.07 -49.46 32.99
C LEU A 955 -0.84 -48.79 31.96
N THR A 956 -1.31 -47.57 32.27
CA THR A 956 -2.14 -46.76 31.37
C THR A 956 -1.34 -45.59 30.84
N VAL A 957 -1.29 -45.45 29.52
CA VAL A 957 -0.64 -44.34 28.81
C VAL A 957 -1.72 -43.53 28.10
N ASN A 958 -1.72 -42.22 28.33
CA ASN A 958 -2.57 -41.25 27.65
C ASN A 958 -1.68 -40.31 26.85
N ALA A 959 -2.04 -40.05 25.60
CA ALA A 959 -1.34 -39.11 24.74
C ALA A 959 -2.37 -38.24 24.00
N GLN A 960 -1.94 -37.02 23.66
CA GLN A 960 -2.68 -36.10 22.83
C GLN A 960 -1.74 -35.59 21.74
N ASP A 961 -2.28 -35.39 20.54
CA ASP A 961 -1.56 -34.74 19.45
C ASP A 961 -1.71 -33.20 19.51
N LEU A 962 -1.07 -32.49 18.59
CA LEU A 962 -1.13 -31.03 18.54
C LEU A 962 -2.48 -30.50 18.00
N ALA A 963 -3.29 -31.33 17.35
CA ALA A 963 -4.66 -31.02 16.95
C ALA A 963 -5.68 -31.20 18.09
N GLY A 964 -5.29 -31.84 19.19
CA GLY A 964 -6.12 -32.10 20.36
C GLY A 964 -6.82 -33.47 20.35
N ASN A 965 -6.55 -34.36 19.40
CA ASN A 965 -7.08 -35.72 19.44
C ASN A 965 -6.36 -36.54 20.52
N GLU A 966 -7.12 -37.36 21.25
CA GLU A 966 -6.63 -38.09 22.41
C GLU A 966 -6.65 -39.59 22.18
N ALA A 967 -5.61 -40.28 22.67
CA ALA A 967 -5.52 -41.73 22.71
C ALA A 967 -5.17 -42.22 24.11
N SER A 968 -5.68 -43.40 24.46
CA SER A 968 -5.38 -44.07 25.72
C SER A 968 -5.19 -45.57 25.49
N VAL A 969 -4.08 -46.12 25.99
CA VAL A 969 -3.79 -47.56 25.95
C VAL A 969 -3.50 -48.04 27.38
N THR A 970 -4.13 -49.14 27.77
CA THR A 970 -3.86 -49.81 29.04
C THR A 970 -3.35 -51.22 28.78
N VAL A 971 -2.18 -51.54 29.33
CA VAL A 971 -1.62 -52.90 29.34
C VAL A 971 -1.65 -53.43 30.76
N THR A 972 -2.03 -54.69 30.93
CA THR A 972 -2.10 -55.36 32.22
C THR A 972 -1.07 -56.47 32.32
N PHE A 973 -0.53 -56.68 33.52
CA PHE A 973 0.34 -57.80 33.85
C PHE A 973 0.13 -58.23 35.31
N GLN A 974 0.62 -59.41 35.66
CA GLN A 974 0.57 -59.99 37.00
C GLN A 974 1.99 -60.14 37.54
N THR A 975 2.19 -59.78 38.81
CA THR A 975 3.41 -60.12 39.55
C THR A 975 3.17 -61.35 40.40
N LEU A 976 4.03 -62.36 40.24
CA LEU A 976 3.91 -63.65 40.93
C LEU A 976 5.19 -63.96 41.70
N ALA A 977 5.01 -64.40 42.95
CA ALA A 977 6.08 -65.00 43.73
C ALA A 977 6.35 -66.42 43.23
N SER A 978 7.62 -66.83 43.25
CA SER A 978 8.03 -68.23 43.04
C SER A 978 9.28 -68.55 43.87
N ILE A 979 9.56 -69.85 44.09
CA ILE A 979 10.77 -70.25 44.81
C ILE A 979 12.02 -69.78 44.06
N ASP A 980 12.00 -69.82 42.72
CA ASP A 980 13.13 -69.35 41.91
C ASP A 980 13.23 -67.81 41.91
N GLY A 981 12.11 -67.09 41.94
CA GLY A 981 12.07 -65.64 42.14
C GLY A 981 12.67 -65.22 43.49
N LEU A 982 12.32 -65.92 44.58
CA LEU A 982 12.94 -65.71 45.90
C LEU A 982 14.46 -65.93 45.89
N LYS A 983 14.96 -66.93 45.14
CA LYS A 983 16.40 -67.15 45.00
C LYS A 983 17.06 -65.99 44.28
N GLN A 984 16.44 -65.49 43.20
CA GLN A 984 16.93 -64.33 42.46
C GLN A 984 16.94 -63.06 43.33
N LEU A 985 15.89 -62.83 44.13
CA LEU A 985 15.82 -61.69 45.05
C LEU A 985 16.88 -61.76 46.14
N VAL A 986 17.15 -62.93 46.73
CA VAL A 986 18.25 -63.08 47.70
C VAL A 986 19.60 -62.75 47.08
N GLN A 987 19.89 -63.24 45.87
CA GLN A 987 21.11 -62.89 45.12
C GLN A 987 21.20 -61.40 44.82
N ARG A 988 20.10 -60.80 44.36
CA ARG A 988 20.00 -59.38 44.03
C ARG A 988 20.24 -58.51 45.26
N PHE A 989 19.56 -58.80 46.36
CA PHE A 989 19.69 -58.04 47.60
C PHE A 989 21.09 -58.20 48.22
N GLU A 990 21.77 -59.34 48.04
CA GLU A 990 23.19 -59.45 48.39
C GLU A 990 24.07 -58.54 47.51
N ALA A 991 23.85 -58.54 46.20
CA ALA A 991 24.60 -57.69 45.25
C ALA A 991 24.40 -56.18 45.51
N ASP A 992 23.18 -55.79 45.89
CA ASP A 992 22.80 -54.41 46.23
C ASP A 992 23.17 -54.03 47.68
N HIS A 993 23.85 -54.93 48.42
CA HIS A 993 24.22 -54.79 49.84
C HIS A 993 23.05 -54.61 50.81
N TRP A 994 21.84 -55.00 50.40
CA TRP A 994 20.68 -55.12 51.28
C TRP A 994 20.75 -56.39 52.15
N ILE A 995 21.52 -57.39 51.70
CA ILE A 995 22.02 -58.49 52.51
C ILE A 995 23.54 -58.33 52.59
N ASP A 996 24.07 -57.95 53.76
CA ASP A 996 25.48 -57.59 53.91
C ASP A 996 26.40 -58.79 54.22
N ASN A 997 25.81 -59.98 54.42
CA ASN A 997 26.51 -61.17 54.87
C ASN A 997 26.29 -62.35 53.90
N ALA A 998 27.35 -62.69 53.15
CA ALA A 998 27.34 -63.80 52.20
C ALA A 998 27.02 -65.16 52.84
N GLY A 999 27.35 -65.36 54.12
CA GLY A 999 26.98 -66.58 54.86
C GLY A 999 25.46 -66.70 55.06
N ILE A 1000 24.80 -65.57 55.33
CA ILE A 1000 23.34 -65.50 55.46
C ILE A 1000 22.67 -65.68 54.10
N SER A 1001 23.15 -65.01 53.05
CA SER A 1001 22.64 -65.21 51.69
C SER A 1001 22.71 -66.68 51.25
N ASN A 1002 23.87 -67.34 51.40
CA ASN A 1002 24.04 -68.76 51.09
C ASN A 1002 23.09 -69.67 51.91
N SER A 1003 22.89 -69.34 53.18
CA SER A 1003 21.98 -70.06 54.09
C SER A 1003 20.52 -69.96 53.64
N LEU A 1004 20.10 -68.78 53.16
CA LEU A 1004 18.77 -68.52 52.59
C LEU A 1004 18.57 -69.26 51.26
N GLN A 1005 19.57 -69.22 50.36
CA GLN A 1005 19.57 -69.96 49.10
C GLN A 1005 19.36 -71.47 49.30
N MET A 1006 20.15 -72.07 50.20
CA MET A 1006 20.03 -73.51 50.52
C MET A 1006 18.63 -73.91 51.01
N LYS A 1007 17.94 -73.01 51.74
CA LYS A 1007 16.57 -73.28 52.22
C LYS A 1007 15.56 -73.23 51.10
N LEU A 1008 15.71 -72.29 50.16
CA LEU A 1008 14.88 -72.21 48.97
C LEU A 1008 15.12 -73.41 48.02
N GLU A 1009 16.36 -73.87 47.87
CA GLU A 1009 16.68 -75.10 47.11
C GLU A 1009 15.97 -76.34 47.65
N GLN A 1010 15.85 -76.44 48.98
CA GLN A 1010 15.13 -77.53 49.65
C GLN A 1010 13.62 -77.30 49.72
N SER A 1011 13.10 -76.21 49.13
CA SER A 1011 11.69 -75.79 49.24
C SER A 1011 11.20 -75.63 50.69
N ASN A 1012 12.10 -75.34 51.63
CA ASN A 1012 11.80 -75.21 53.05
C ASN A 1012 11.46 -73.75 53.42
N LEU A 1013 10.32 -73.27 52.91
CA LEU A 1013 9.84 -71.89 53.07
C LEU A 1013 9.67 -71.48 54.54
N GLN A 1014 9.27 -72.40 55.43
CA GLN A 1014 9.08 -72.10 56.84
C GLN A 1014 10.40 -71.72 57.53
N SER A 1015 11.48 -72.46 57.22
CA SER A 1015 12.81 -72.16 57.77
C SER A 1015 13.40 -70.90 57.13
N PHE A 1016 13.11 -70.65 55.85
CA PHE A 1016 13.50 -69.42 55.16
C PHE A 1016 12.88 -68.19 55.83
N ILE A 1017 11.56 -68.20 56.05
CA ILE A 1017 10.82 -67.13 56.72
C ILE A 1017 11.40 -66.84 58.13
N GLN A 1018 11.68 -67.88 58.91
CA GLN A 1018 12.25 -67.73 60.25
C GLN A 1018 13.63 -67.06 60.24
N GLU A 1019 14.47 -67.40 59.28
CA GLU A 1019 15.80 -66.79 59.16
C GLU A 1019 15.73 -65.35 58.66
N VAL A 1020 14.91 -65.05 57.65
CA VAL A 1020 14.70 -63.66 57.19
C VAL A 1020 14.19 -62.79 58.34
N GLN A 1021 13.22 -63.27 59.13
CA GLN A 1021 12.73 -62.56 60.33
C GLN A 1021 13.82 -62.36 61.39
N ALA A 1022 14.68 -63.36 61.59
CA ALA A 1022 15.74 -63.28 62.60
C ALA A 1022 16.87 -62.31 62.22
N GLN A 1023 17.08 -62.08 60.92
CA GLN A 1023 18.16 -61.29 60.35
C GLN A 1023 17.74 -59.90 59.83
N SER A 1024 16.43 -59.62 59.72
CA SER A 1024 15.88 -58.28 59.46
C SER A 1024 16.45 -57.26 60.45
N GLY A 1025 16.90 -56.13 59.94
CA GLY A 1025 17.52 -55.05 60.70
C GLY A 1025 18.91 -55.37 61.27
N LYS A 1026 19.49 -56.54 60.96
CA LYS A 1026 20.86 -56.95 61.38
C LYS A 1026 21.79 -57.13 60.20
N HIS A 1027 21.43 -58.08 59.33
CA HIS A 1027 22.22 -58.48 58.16
C HIS A 1027 21.37 -58.46 56.87
N ILE A 1028 20.07 -58.21 57.00
CA ILE A 1028 19.11 -57.98 55.93
C ILE A 1028 18.42 -56.66 56.26
N THR A 1029 18.34 -55.71 55.33
CA THR A 1029 17.59 -54.47 55.54
C THR A 1029 16.11 -54.75 55.78
N ASP A 1030 15.41 -53.82 56.43
CA ASP A 1030 13.98 -54.00 56.72
C ASP A 1030 13.15 -54.07 55.44
N GLU A 1031 13.51 -53.31 54.41
CA GLU A 1031 12.87 -53.35 53.09
C GLU A 1031 13.06 -54.70 52.39
N ALA A 1032 14.29 -55.23 52.38
CA ALA A 1032 14.57 -56.54 51.77
C ALA A 1032 13.83 -57.66 52.49
N ALA A 1033 13.80 -57.61 53.83
CA ALA A 1033 13.07 -58.58 54.63
C ALA A 1033 11.56 -58.52 54.36
N GLU A 1034 11.00 -57.32 54.19
CA GLU A 1034 9.58 -57.14 53.85
C GLU A 1034 9.21 -57.85 52.54
N TYR A 1035 9.96 -57.61 51.47
CA TYR A 1035 9.72 -58.23 50.17
C TYR A 1035 9.90 -59.77 50.22
N LEU A 1036 11.03 -60.25 50.75
CA LEU A 1036 11.29 -61.69 50.87
C LEU A 1036 10.22 -62.43 51.72
N LEU A 1037 9.71 -61.78 52.77
CA LEU A 1037 8.65 -62.35 53.60
C LEU A 1037 7.28 -62.30 52.95
N ARG A 1038 6.94 -61.24 52.19
CA ARG A 1038 5.72 -61.17 51.39
C ARG A 1038 5.65 -62.36 50.44
N ASP A 1039 6.72 -62.60 49.71
CA ASP A 1039 6.76 -63.57 48.62
C ASP A 1039 6.81 -65.00 49.15
N ALA A 1040 7.63 -65.25 50.19
CA ALA A 1040 7.67 -66.57 50.83
C ALA A 1040 6.35 -66.97 51.50
N LYS A 1041 5.60 -66.01 52.05
CA LYS A 1041 4.27 -66.27 52.63
C LYS A 1041 3.22 -66.54 51.57
N ALA A 1042 3.27 -65.86 50.43
CA ALA A 1042 2.35 -66.08 49.31
C ALA A 1042 2.47 -67.51 48.72
N LEU A 1043 3.63 -68.15 48.89
CA LEU A 1043 3.92 -69.51 48.43
C LEU A 1043 3.57 -70.62 49.44
N LEU A 1044 3.21 -70.28 50.67
CA LEU A 1044 2.72 -71.27 51.62
C LEU A 1044 1.31 -71.73 51.20
N PRO A 1045 1.00 -73.04 51.27
CA PRO A 1045 -0.36 -73.51 51.02
C PRO A 1045 -1.34 -72.82 51.97
N GLN A 1046 -2.36 -72.16 51.42
CA GLN A 1046 -3.42 -71.48 52.18
C GLN A 1046 -4.31 -72.45 52.94
#